data_AF-A0A9W8NKY0-F1
#
_entry.id   AF-A0A9W8NKY0-F1
#
_cell.length_a   1.000
_cell.length_b   1.000
_cell.length_c   1.000
_cell.angle_alpha   90.00
_cell.angle_beta   90.00
_cell.angle_gamma   90.00
#
_symmetry.space_group_name_H-M   'P 1'
#
loop_
_entity.id
_entity.type
_entity.pdbx_description
1 polymer ?
#
loop_
_entity_poly.entity_id
_entity_poly.type
_entity_poly.pdbx_seq_one_letter_code
_entity_poly.pdbx_strand_id
1 'polypeptide(L)'
;MAAPTTQSLLEKSLQKFKNGLTKRLTASFEATTLEALEASIHEIQVKQHAQRRIQGLHKLGRFIEAIKQYGEVIDRIYGSNHFVAFIWGPLSFLLQTTSIADDAFREILDVYESIREELPLLIQHQDLFTIRPHMTQILSDIYEEILSFQHIILRYFQQPQWRRVFDSSWNVTKAHFESIVTNIARHQRLIEKQATPLEIGEARESAQRSHHHGNDQLSKQDLQRLRDVHNWLRATNIDIDQDNHEKARAEYPGTGRWLLNSTVFQDWFNPQFPAIPPLLWLNGIPGAGKTVLASLVIEEARRLNPPPRDDGLLPTFYQKSCRSGESVLTSQSLIEELLSLAFGNCKSAYIIIDGLDECPRDERKFITRWFRGLVEDLPNTEPERLRCLFTSQDDGIARKDFAGLASIKVEAKDNRPDIEVYSRTEAQKLRQSCTSLTQEKADTISRAVVESAGGLFLLAKLIWINLTSSTSIARIDEVLEPYGFPTSINDAYSRIMERIAADAQGGAMEDVLRLLGWLVCAKRPLKWHEIQAMNSTMLEEQCISLERYSFIKSPKDLCASLVETQEDGTVEFVHLTVKFFLTEAKYVNPSNEELKLATFCIDYLNLPTCVDLPTEKRVVNGDYVFMDYAVLYWLQHLEEGVTPGRNEDEGCQEHAELMEQLAESLGIFIDQHWAAPTVTSVLSKRVSKKLQFFQSFGFYDRLDKAMASTRKQWNDFGNMDKREIALDLVDLVGRVRDLLEHIISDPMIPFTHTVTDRYGKSLFKCPRFSCKFFSQGFPSRDERDRHISKHERPFRCPEETCYFYAWGFAFEADRKKHMEENHSTTSYEDREFPTDQDIENSIVAGRERSYENEDGNELEPSMEVEPVPNPTPPPTAVRRGKKPRQTQFICESCPKVFTKRSNLNSHLQSHGIERPYKCPECDTSFVRQNDFNRHRKKHKGEKFDCRGCGKLFSRKDTLDKHYESRVGRECRRSLTVFK
;
A
#
# COMPACT_ATOMS: atom_id res chain seq x y z
N MET A 1 -18.49 -30.20 37.08
CA MET A 1 -19.35 -29.09 36.63
C MET A 1 -20.41 -29.67 35.71
N ALA A 2 -21.70 -29.46 35.97
CA ALA A 2 -22.76 -29.98 35.12
C ALA A 2 -22.66 -29.36 33.71
N ALA A 3 -22.83 -30.17 32.66
CA ALA A 3 -22.85 -29.69 31.28
C ALA A 3 -23.95 -28.62 31.12
N PRO A 4 -23.70 -27.49 30.44
CA PRO A 4 -24.70 -26.45 30.26
C PRO A 4 -25.93 -27.00 29.55
N THR A 5 -27.12 -26.66 30.03
CA THR A 5 -28.38 -26.97 29.33
C THR A 5 -28.40 -26.23 27.99
N THR A 6 -29.05 -26.81 26.98
CA THR A 6 -29.13 -26.19 25.64
C THR A 6 -29.75 -24.78 25.67
N GLN A 7 -30.70 -24.51 26.59
CA GLN A 7 -31.24 -23.18 26.83
C GLN A 7 -30.15 -22.17 27.27
N SER A 8 -29.21 -22.61 28.12
CA SER A 8 -28.06 -21.80 28.53
C SER A 8 -27.10 -21.51 27.37
N LEU A 9 -27.00 -22.40 26.37
CA LEU A 9 -26.19 -22.17 25.17
C LEU A 9 -26.83 -21.13 24.23
N LEU A 10 -28.14 -21.21 24.01
CA LEU A 10 -28.89 -20.21 23.22
C LEU A 10 -28.76 -18.80 23.82
N GLU A 11 -28.91 -18.69 25.14
CA GLU A 11 -28.74 -17.42 25.87
C GLU A 11 -27.31 -16.89 25.77
N LYS A 12 -26.30 -17.77 25.86
CA LYS A 12 -24.89 -17.39 25.72
C LYS A 12 -24.60 -16.85 24.31
N SER A 13 -25.10 -17.51 23.26
CA SER A 13 -24.93 -17.05 21.87
C SER A 13 -25.67 -15.74 21.62
N LEU A 14 -26.87 -15.58 22.17
CA LEU A 14 -27.61 -14.32 22.10
C LEU A 14 -26.87 -13.18 22.83
N GLN A 15 -26.34 -13.42 24.03
CA GLN A 15 -25.61 -12.41 24.77
C GLN A 15 -24.33 -11.98 24.04
N LYS A 16 -23.61 -12.93 23.43
CA LYS A 16 -22.45 -12.65 22.56
C LYS A 16 -22.84 -11.75 21.39
N PHE A 17 -23.98 -12.00 20.75
CA PHE A 17 -24.50 -11.16 19.68
C PHE A 17 -24.92 -9.76 20.17
N LYS A 18 -25.63 -9.66 21.30
CA LYS A 18 -26.04 -8.39 21.92
C LYS A 18 -24.86 -7.48 22.25
N ASN A 19 -23.72 -8.04 22.67
CA ASN A 19 -22.50 -7.26 22.94
C ASN A 19 -21.96 -6.53 21.70
N GLY A 20 -22.31 -6.99 20.49
CA GLY A 20 -21.94 -6.36 19.22
C GLY A 20 -22.89 -5.27 18.73
N LEU A 21 -23.98 -4.99 19.46
CA LEU A 21 -25.04 -4.05 19.04
C LEU A 21 -25.11 -2.80 19.90
N THR A 22 -25.59 -1.70 19.32
CA THR A 22 -25.91 -0.49 20.10
C THR A 22 -27.18 -0.73 20.94
N LYS A 23 -27.29 -0.04 22.09
CA LYS A 23 -28.49 -0.13 22.96
C LYS A 23 -29.80 0.12 22.19
N ARG A 24 -29.77 1.03 21.22
CA ARG A 24 -30.92 1.35 20.35
C ARG A 24 -31.29 0.18 19.43
N LEU A 25 -30.32 -0.45 18.77
CA LEU A 25 -30.57 -1.61 17.91
C LEU A 25 -31.02 -2.83 18.71
N THR A 26 -30.41 -3.07 19.87
CA THR A 26 -30.81 -4.15 20.77
C THR A 26 -32.29 -4.03 21.16
N ALA A 27 -32.72 -2.85 21.62
CA ALA A 27 -34.12 -2.60 21.97
C ALA A 27 -35.06 -2.72 20.75
N SER A 28 -34.61 -2.25 19.58
CA SER A 28 -35.39 -2.36 18.34
C SER A 28 -35.59 -3.81 17.89
N PHE A 29 -34.54 -4.64 17.96
CA PHE A 29 -34.60 -6.03 17.54
C PHE A 29 -35.43 -6.88 18.50
N GLU A 30 -35.28 -6.65 19.80
CA GLU A 30 -36.06 -7.33 20.84
C GLU A 30 -37.56 -7.09 20.72
N ALA A 31 -37.96 -5.90 20.23
CA ALA A 31 -39.36 -5.55 19.98
C ALA A 31 -39.91 -6.02 18.61
N THR A 32 -39.08 -6.64 17.75
CA THR A 32 -39.49 -7.01 16.40
C THR A 32 -40.26 -8.34 16.39
N THR A 33 -41.54 -8.30 16.02
CA THR A 33 -42.38 -9.50 15.81
C THR A 33 -42.40 -9.93 14.35
N LEU A 34 -42.91 -11.14 14.08
CA LEU A 34 -43.08 -11.63 12.71
C LEU A 34 -44.06 -10.75 11.92
N GLU A 35 -45.16 -10.33 12.55
CA GLU A 35 -46.16 -9.44 11.92
C GLU A 35 -45.53 -8.09 11.55
N ALA A 36 -44.64 -7.57 12.39
CA ALA A 36 -43.90 -6.33 12.11
C ALA A 36 -42.92 -6.50 10.93
N LEU A 37 -42.25 -7.65 10.83
CA LEU A 37 -41.39 -7.98 9.68
C LEU A 37 -42.20 -8.12 8.39
N GLU A 38 -43.32 -8.84 8.42
CA GLU A 38 -44.22 -9.00 7.27
C GLU A 38 -44.80 -7.67 6.79
N ALA A 39 -45.19 -6.79 7.73
CA ALA A 39 -45.61 -5.43 7.41
C ALA A 39 -44.48 -4.62 6.74
N SER A 40 -43.25 -4.70 7.26
CA SER A 40 -42.06 -4.06 6.68
C SER A 40 -41.77 -4.57 5.26
N ILE A 41 -41.85 -5.89 5.04
CA ILE A 41 -41.71 -6.52 3.73
C ILE A 41 -42.79 -6.03 2.77
N HIS A 42 -44.05 -5.98 3.21
CA HIS A 42 -45.17 -5.51 2.40
C HIS A 42 -44.98 -4.04 2.00
N GLU A 43 -44.57 -3.18 2.93
CA GLU A 43 -44.27 -1.77 2.63
C GLU A 43 -43.15 -1.62 1.59
N ILE A 44 -42.06 -2.38 1.75
CA ILE A 44 -40.95 -2.37 0.79
C ILE A 44 -41.42 -2.84 -0.58
N GLN A 45 -42.24 -3.90 -0.62
CA GLN A 45 -42.80 -4.44 -1.85
C GLN A 45 -43.70 -3.43 -2.56
N VAL A 46 -44.60 -2.76 -1.85
CA VAL A 46 -45.47 -1.72 -2.40
C VAL A 46 -44.64 -0.55 -2.93
N LYS A 47 -43.64 -0.09 -2.17
CA LYS A 47 -42.74 1.01 -2.57
C LYS A 47 -41.92 0.65 -3.82
N GLN A 48 -41.34 -0.54 -3.87
CA GLN A 48 -40.55 -1.01 -5.03
C GLN A 48 -41.44 -1.25 -6.26
N HIS A 49 -42.64 -1.81 -6.08
CA HIS A 49 -43.60 -2.00 -7.16
C HIS A 49 -44.06 -0.66 -7.76
N ALA A 50 -44.38 0.32 -6.92
CA ALA A 50 -44.71 1.68 -7.36
C ALA A 50 -43.57 2.34 -8.15
N GLN A 51 -42.32 2.01 -7.83
CA GLN A 51 -41.11 2.52 -8.49
C GLN A 51 -40.66 1.68 -9.70
N ARG A 52 -41.38 0.60 -10.05
CA ARG A 52 -40.98 -0.39 -11.07
C ARG A 52 -39.58 -1.00 -10.83
N ARG A 53 -39.19 -1.15 -9.57
CA ARG A 53 -37.93 -1.75 -9.13
C ARG A 53 -38.07 -3.26 -8.89
N ILE A 54 -36.93 -3.92 -8.64
CA ILE A 54 -36.73 -5.38 -8.58
C ILE A 54 -37.87 -6.16 -7.90
N GLN A 55 -38.21 -7.33 -8.47
CA GLN A 55 -39.07 -8.34 -7.87
C GLN A 55 -38.22 -9.54 -7.41
N GLY A 56 -38.34 -9.94 -6.15
CA GLY A 56 -37.52 -11.01 -5.55
C GLY A 56 -37.82 -11.35 -4.10
N LEU A 57 -38.68 -10.58 -3.42
CA LEU A 57 -39.06 -10.82 -2.01
C LEU A 57 -39.69 -12.19 -1.75
N HIS A 58 -40.24 -12.86 -2.77
CA HIS A 58 -40.73 -14.23 -2.66
C HIS A 58 -39.62 -15.23 -2.25
N LYS A 59 -38.34 -14.93 -2.52
CA LYS A 59 -37.18 -15.72 -2.09
C LYS A 59 -37.08 -15.83 -0.57
N LEU A 60 -37.50 -14.78 0.17
CA LEU A 60 -37.51 -14.79 1.63
C LEU A 60 -38.64 -15.61 2.22
N GLY A 61 -39.73 -15.85 1.48
CA GLY A 61 -40.92 -16.51 2.03
C GLY A 61 -40.60 -17.89 2.61
N ARG A 62 -39.71 -18.65 1.96
CA ARG A 62 -39.28 -19.97 2.47
C ARG A 62 -38.31 -19.89 3.64
N PHE A 63 -37.50 -18.83 3.74
CA PHE A 63 -36.61 -18.59 4.87
C PHE A 63 -37.44 -18.25 6.12
N ILE A 64 -38.42 -17.35 5.97
CA ILE A 64 -39.34 -16.96 7.03
C ILE A 64 -40.09 -18.19 7.57
N GLU A 65 -40.58 -19.05 6.67
CA GLU A 65 -41.26 -20.29 7.07
C GLU A 65 -40.33 -21.27 7.80
N ALA A 66 -39.08 -21.43 7.37
CA ALA A 66 -38.11 -22.27 8.06
C ALA A 66 -37.80 -21.77 9.48
N ILE A 67 -37.61 -20.45 9.65
CA ILE A 67 -37.35 -19.85 10.96
C ILE A 67 -38.60 -19.85 11.85
N LYS A 68 -39.80 -19.75 11.27
CA LYS A 68 -41.07 -19.95 12.00
C LYS A 68 -41.15 -21.35 12.59
N GLN A 69 -40.88 -22.38 11.80
CA GLN A 69 -40.84 -23.78 12.26
C GLN A 69 -39.74 -24.00 13.32
N TYR A 70 -38.57 -23.38 13.14
CA TYR A 70 -37.52 -23.37 14.16
C TYR A 70 -38.04 -22.78 15.49
N GLY A 71 -38.74 -21.65 15.43
CA GLY A 71 -39.35 -21.00 16.59
C GLY A 71 -40.39 -21.87 17.31
N GLU A 72 -41.24 -22.58 16.56
CA GLU A 72 -42.25 -23.50 17.12
C GLU A 72 -41.60 -24.70 17.85
N VAL A 73 -40.51 -25.23 17.31
CA VAL A 73 -39.73 -26.30 17.95
C VAL A 73 -39.06 -25.80 19.23
N ILE A 74 -38.46 -24.62 19.20
CA ILE A 74 -37.83 -23.99 20.38
C ILE A 74 -38.86 -23.68 21.48
N ASP A 75 -40.02 -23.13 21.11
CA ASP A 75 -41.08 -22.81 22.07
C ASP A 75 -41.63 -24.06 22.76
N ARG A 76 -41.83 -25.16 22.01
CA ARG A 76 -42.29 -26.43 22.58
C ARG A 76 -41.28 -27.07 23.53
N ILE A 77 -39.97 -26.93 23.27
CA ILE A 77 -38.92 -27.53 24.10
C ILE A 77 -38.60 -26.66 25.34
N TYR A 78 -38.57 -25.34 25.20
CA TYR A 78 -38.05 -24.42 26.22
C TYR A 78 -39.08 -23.44 26.80
N GLY A 79 -40.31 -23.39 26.27
CA GLY A 79 -41.37 -22.50 26.74
C GLY A 79 -41.11 -21.02 26.46
N SER A 80 -40.18 -20.68 25.56
CA SER A 80 -39.97 -19.30 25.11
C SER A 80 -39.40 -19.26 23.69
N ASN A 81 -39.87 -18.30 22.89
CA ASN A 81 -39.42 -18.07 21.50
C ASN A 81 -38.77 -16.70 21.27
N HIS A 82 -38.42 -15.98 22.35
CA HIS A 82 -37.87 -14.63 22.29
C HIS A 82 -36.57 -14.52 21.48
N PHE A 83 -35.84 -15.63 21.31
CA PHE A 83 -34.64 -15.73 20.49
C PHE A 83 -34.90 -15.37 19.01
N VAL A 84 -36.09 -15.69 18.48
CA VAL A 84 -36.41 -15.47 17.06
C VAL A 84 -36.51 -13.98 16.71
N ALA A 85 -36.83 -13.12 17.69
CA ALA A 85 -36.83 -11.66 17.52
C ALA A 85 -35.45 -11.13 17.05
N PHE A 86 -34.36 -11.79 17.47
CA PHE A 86 -32.99 -11.44 17.07
C PHE A 86 -32.59 -12.02 15.70
N ILE A 87 -33.50 -12.70 15.00
CA ILE A 87 -33.39 -13.03 13.58
C ILE A 87 -34.24 -12.05 12.76
N TRP A 88 -35.45 -11.73 13.23
CA TRP A 88 -36.38 -10.81 12.56
C TRP A 88 -35.90 -9.37 12.53
N GLY A 89 -35.40 -8.85 13.65
CA GLY A 89 -34.91 -7.48 13.77
C GLY A 89 -33.80 -7.16 12.76
N PRO A 90 -32.69 -7.93 12.74
CA PRO A 90 -31.63 -7.78 11.76
C PRO A 90 -32.10 -7.87 10.31
N LEU A 91 -32.94 -8.86 9.96
CA LEU A 91 -33.48 -9.00 8.61
C LEU A 91 -34.29 -7.77 8.20
N SER A 92 -35.19 -7.28 9.07
CA SER A 92 -35.97 -6.06 8.82
C SER A 92 -35.06 -4.85 8.59
N PHE A 93 -34.03 -4.66 9.44
CA PHE A 93 -33.05 -3.59 9.30
C PHE A 93 -32.31 -3.66 7.96
N LEU A 94 -31.83 -4.85 7.56
CA LEU A 94 -31.08 -5.02 6.32
C LEU A 94 -31.93 -4.77 5.09
N LEU A 95 -33.18 -5.25 5.07
CA LEU A 95 -34.10 -5.00 3.96
C LEU A 95 -34.43 -3.52 3.83
N GLN A 96 -34.69 -2.83 4.94
CA GLN A 96 -34.92 -1.38 4.94
C GLN A 96 -33.68 -0.63 4.45
N THR A 97 -32.50 -1.00 4.95
CA THR A 97 -31.22 -0.35 4.61
C THR A 97 -30.87 -0.53 3.15
N THR A 98 -31.05 -1.72 2.60
CA THR A 98 -30.68 -2.06 1.22
C THR A 98 -31.77 -1.75 0.20
N SER A 99 -33.02 -1.52 0.61
CA SER A 99 -34.17 -1.22 -0.29
C SER A 99 -33.95 -0.06 -1.26
N ILE A 100 -32.99 0.81 -0.97
CA ILE A 100 -32.63 1.98 -1.77
C ILE A 100 -31.52 1.72 -2.80
N ALA A 101 -30.91 0.54 -2.82
CA ALA A 101 -29.83 0.12 -3.71
C ALA A 101 -30.12 -1.28 -4.29
N ASP A 102 -30.54 -1.31 -5.55
CA ASP A 102 -31.10 -2.50 -6.22
C ASP A 102 -30.13 -3.70 -6.21
N ASP A 103 -28.84 -3.51 -6.50
CA ASP A 103 -27.86 -4.60 -6.51
C ASP A 103 -27.58 -5.15 -5.10
N ALA A 104 -27.45 -4.27 -4.10
CA ALA A 104 -27.28 -4.70 -2.72
C ALA A 104 -28.51 -5.42 -2.18
N PHE A 105 -29.71 -4.95 -2.52
CA PHE A 105 -30.96 -5.61 -2.16
C PHE A 105 -31.04 -7.02 -2.76
N ARG A 106 -30.68 -7.20 -4.03
CA ARG A 106 -30.64 -8.52 -4.68
C ARG A 106 -29.64 -9.46 -4.00
N GLU A 107 -28.43 -8.99 -3.76
CA GLU A 107 -27.38 -9.79 -3.13
C GLU A 107 -27.76 -10.23 -1.71
N ILE A 108 -28.39 -9.37 -0.91
CA ILE A 108 -28.96 -9.76 0.39
C ILE A 108 -29.96 -10.90 0.21
N LEU A 109 -30.93 -10.75 -0.70
CA LEU A 109 -31.94 -11.78 -0.94
C LEU A 109 -31.31 -13.11 -1.36
N ASP A 110 -30.30 -13.08 -2.22
CA ASP A 110 -29.60 -14.28 -2.70
C ASP A 110 -28.84 -14.98 -1.56
N VAL A 111 -28.19 -14.22 -0.67
CA VAL A 111 -27.46 -14.81 0.47
C VAL A 111 -28.42 -15.44 1.49
N TYR A 112 -29.55 -14.80 1.79
CA TYR A 112 -30.59 -15.41 2.63
C TYR A 112 -31.24 -16.62 1.97
N GLU A 113 -31.37 -16.63 0.64
CA GLU A 113 -31.85 -17.78 -0.12
C GLU A 113 -30.87 -18.96 -0.02
N SER A 114 -29.55 -18.73 -0.15
CA SER A 114 -28.53 -19.77 0.03
C SER A 114 -28.54 -20.38 1.44
N ILE A 115 -28.70 -19.58 2.48
CA ILE A 115 -28.85 -20.10 3.86
C ILE A 115 -30.12 -20.93 3.98
N ARG A 116 -31.21 -20.48 3.36
CA ARG A 116 -32.50 -21.19 3.35
C ARG A 116 -32.43 -22.55 2.67
N GLU A 117 -31.63 -22.71 1.63
CA GLU A 117 -31.51 -24.00 0.91
C GLU A 117 -30.96 -25.11 1.81
N GLU A 118 -30.14 -24.74 2.80
CA GLU A 118 -29.48 -25.66 3.74
C GLU A 118 -30.14 -25.69 5.13
N LEU A 119 -31.18 -24.89 5.38
CA LEU A 119 -31.88 -24.90 6.66
C LEU A 119 -32.81 -26.12 6.79
N PRO A 120 -32.67 -26.95 7.83
CA PRO A 120 -33.48 -28.15 8.00
C PRO A 120 -34.95 -27.82 8.32
N LEU A 121 -35.88 -28.60 7.77
CA LEU A 121 -37.31 -28.55 8.11
C LEU A 121 -37.56 -29.25 9.46
N LEU A 122 -37.28 -28.53 10.56
CA LEU A 122 -37.24 -29.09 11.91
C LEU A 122 -38.56 -29.67 12.41
N ILE A 123 -39.70 -29.21 11.88
CA ILE A 123 -41.02 -29.69 12.32
C ILE A 123 -41.22 -31.18 12.01
N GLN A 124 -40.58 -31.70 10.95
CA GLN A 124 -40.63 -33.12 10.57
C GLN A 124 -39.86 -34.02 11.53
N HIS A 125 -38.95 -33.43 12.32
CA HIS A 125 -38.10 -34.13 13.29
C HIS A 125 -38.43 -33.72 14.74
N GLN A 126 -39.60 -33.15 14.99
CA GLN A 126 -39.95 -32.59 16.30
C GLN A 126 -39.92 -33.63 17.43
N ASP A 127 -40.38 -34.85 17.17
CA ASP A 127 -40.37 -35.94 18.14
C ASP A 127 -38.94 -36.40 18.49
N LEU A 128 -37.99 -36.24 17.56
CA LEU A 128 -36.59 -36.60 17.76
C LEU A 128 -35.95 -35.82 18.92
N PHE A 129 -36.23 -34.52 19.01
CA PHE A 129 -35.67 -33.65 20.04
C PHE A 129 -36.25 -33.93 21.43
N THR A 130 -37.46 -34.49 21.50
CA THR A 130 -38.11 -34.91 22.74
C THR A 130 -37.60 -36.27 23.21
N ILE A 131 -37.37 -37.20 22.26
CA ILE A 131 -36.90 -38.56 22.53
C ILE A 131 -35.39 -38.59 22.82
N ARG A 132 -34.60 -37.72 22.18
CA ARG A 132 -33.14 -37.66 22.27
C ARG A 132 -32.66 -36.27 22.70
N PRO A 133 -32.54 -36.01 24.02
CA PRO A 133 -32.19 -34.69 24.54
C PRO A 133 -30.85 -34.13 24.02
N HIS A 134 -29.88 -34.97 23.69
CA HIS A 134 -28.59 -34.54 23.13
C HIS A 134 -28.71 -33.88 21.76
N MET A 135 -29.73 -34.24 20.96
CA MET A 135 -29.98 -33.64 19.64
C MET A 135 -30.38 -32.17 19.73
N THR A 136 -30.88 -31.72 20.88
CA THR A 136 -31.23 -30.31 21.08
C THR A 136 -30.03 -29.37 20.95
N GLN A 137 -28.81 -29.85 21.20
CA GLN A 137 -27.58 -29.05 21.04
C GLN A 137 -27.42 -28.51 19.61
N ILE A 138 -27.86 -29.27 18.60
CA ILE A 138 -27.81 -28.86 17.19
C ILE A 138 -28.70 -27.63 16.94
N LEU A 139 -29.80 -27.47 17.68
CA LEU A 139 -30.66 -26.28 17.58
C LEU A 139 -29.89 -25.02 18.02
N SER A 140 -29.08 -25.12 19.07
CA SER A 140 -28.23 -24.02 19.51
C SER A 140 -27.10 -23.71 18.52
N ASP A 141 -26.56 -24.72 17.85
CA ASP A 141 -25.50 -24.55 16.85
C ASP A 141 -26.02 -23.84 15.61
N ILE A 142 -27.19 -24.25 15.10
CA ILE A 142 -27.87 -23.59 13.98
C ILE A 142 -28.14 -22.12 14.33
N TYR A 143 -28.57 -21.83 15.56
CA TYR A 143 -28.80 -20.45 16.00
C TYR A 143 -27.51 -19.64 16.09
N GLU A 144 -26.41 -20.22 16.57
CA GLU A 144 -25.11 -19.55 16.59
C GLU A 144 -24.61 -19.22 15.18
N GLU A 145 -24.78 -20.13 14.21
CA GLU A 145 -24.42 -19.89 12.81
C GLU A 145 -25.27 -18.77 12.18
N ILE A 146 -26.58 -18.76 12.42
CA ILE A 146 -27.47 -17.68 11.96
C ILE A 146 -27.05 -16.34 12.59
N LEU A 147 -26.79 -16.29 13.89
CA LEU A 147 -26.35 -15.05 14.55
C LEU A 147 -24.97 -14.59 14.09
N SER A 148 -24.05 -15.52 13.79
CA SER A 148 -22.74 -15.22 13.21
C SER A 148 -22.89 -14.55 11.85
N PHE A 149 -23.74 -15.12 10.99
CA PHE A 149 -24.10 -14.52 9.71
C PHE A 149 -24.68 -13.11 9.87
N GLN A 150 -25.67 -12.94 10.75
CA GLN A 150 -26.29 -11.64 11.04
C GLN A 150 -25.27 -10.62 11.54
N HIS A 151 -24.31 -11.05 12.35
CA HIS A 151 -23.29 -10.17 12.89
C HIS A 151 -22.38 -9.60 11.79
N ILE A 152 -21.88 -10.47 10.89
CA ILE A 152 -21.00 -10.08 9.78
C ILE A 152 -21.71 -9.10 8.84
N ILE A 153 -22.95 -9.44 8.44
CA ILE A 153 -23.69 -8.63 7.47
C ILE A 153 -24.15 -7.29 8.07
N LEU A 154 -24.58 -7.26 9.34
CA LEU A 154 -24.94 -6.01 10.02
C LEU A 154 -23.74 -5.08 10.14
N ARG A 155 -22.56 -5.61 10.49
CA ARG A 155 -21.34 -4.81 10.60
C ARG A 155 -20.99 -4.11 9.28
N TYR A 156 -21.21 -4.78 8.14
CA TYR A 156 -20.99 -4.21 6.81
C TYR A 156 -21.97 -3.06 6.50
N PHE A 157 -23.28 -3.31 6.64
CA PHE A 157 -24.31 -2.33 6.25
C PHE A 157 -24.50 -1.17 7.25
N GLN A 158 -23.90 -1.26 8.44
CA GLN A 158 -23.83 -0.15 9.39
C GLN A 158 -22.76 0.90 9.03
N GLN A 159 -21.89 0.63 8.05
CA GLN A 159 -20.87 1.60 7.63
C GLN A 159 -21.51 2.80 6.91
N PRO A 160 -21.17 4.06 7.24
CA PRO A 160 -21.81 5.25 6.67
C PRO A 160 -21.76 5.32 5.13
N GLN A 161 -20.71 4.76 4.51
CA GLN A 161 -20.50 4.80 3.06
C GLN A 161 -20.61 3.44 2.38
N TRP A 162 -21.25 2.43 3.01
CA TRP A 162 -21.35 1.07 2.46
C TRP A 162 -21.80 1.05 0.99
N ARG A 163 -22.68 1.98 0.58
CA ARG A 163 -23.17 2.10 -0.81
C ARG A 163 -22.07 2.40 -1.83
N ARG A 164 -21.08 3.21 -1.44
CA ARG A 164 -19.97 3.61 -2.33
C ARG A 164 -18.95 2.51 -2.51
N VAL A 165 -18.82 1.64 -1.52
CA VAL A 165 -17.84 0.54 -1.50
C VAL A 165 -18.45 -0.81 -1.84
N PHE A 166 -19.78 -0.89 -2.01
CA PHE A 166 -20.50 -2.14 -2.26
C PHE A 166 -19.90 -2.95 -3.42
N ASP A 167 -19.79 -2.34 -4.59
CA ASP A 167 -19.30 -3.01 -5.80
C ASP A 167 -17.85 -3.52 -5.68
N SER A 168 -17.04 -2.89 -4.83
CA SER A 168 -15.61 -3.20 -4.68
C SER A 168 -15.31 -4.11 -3.50
N SER A 169 -16.13 -4.12 -2.43
CA SER A 169 -15.83 -4.86 -1.19
C SER A 169 -16.81 -5.97 -0.85
N TRP A 170 -18.03 -5.99 -1.41
CA TRP A 170 -19.05 -6.96 -1.03
C TRP A 170 -18.64 -8.42 -1.26
N ASN A 171 -17.96 -8.72 -2.37
CA ASN A 171 -17.52 -10.09 -2.68
C ASN A 171 -16.56 -10.66 -1.62
N VAL A 172 -15.77 -9.81 -0.98
CA VAL A 172 -14.86 -10.22 0.11
C VAL A 172 -15.66 -10.59 1.34
N THR A 173 -16.65 -9.77 1.71
CA THR A 173 -17.57 -10.08 2.81
C THR A 173 -18.40 -11.32 2.51
N LYS A 174 -18.89 -11.48 1.28
CA LYS A 174 -19.71 -12.61 0.84
C LYS A 174 -18.98 -13.96 0.96
N ALA A 175 -17.66 -13.99 0.71
CA ALA A 175 -16.85 -15.19 0.88
C ALA A 175 -16.88 -15.74 2.32
N HIS A 176 -17.08 -14.88 3.34
CA HIS A 176 -17.20 -15.33 4.73
C HIS A 176 -18.48 -16.16 4.98
N PHE A 177 -19.49 -16.05 4.10
CA PHE A 177 -20.76 -16.76 4.28
C PHE A 177 -20.69 -18.23 3.82
N GLU A 178 -19.75 -18.60 2.95
CA GLU A 178 -19.62 -19.97 2.44
C GLU A 178 -19.38 -20.98 3.57
N SER A 179 -18.52 -20.64 4.54
CA SER A 179 -18.28 -21.49 5.72
C SER A 179 -19.54 -21.64 6.59
N ILE A 180 -20.34 -20.58 6.71
CA ILE A 180 -21.57 -20.60 7.52
C ILE A 180 -22.62 -21.49 6.88
N VAL A 181 -22.85 -21.32 5.57
CA VAL A 181 -23.77 -22.16 4.79
C VAL A 181 -23.35 -23.63 4.87
N THR A 182 -22.06 -23.92 4.74
CA THR A 182 -21.51 -25.28 4.87
C THR A 182 -21.75 -25.88 6.26
N ASN A 183 -21.59 -25.09 7.32
CA ASN A 183 -21.85 -25.54 8.69
C ASN A 183 -23.35 -25.84 8.90
N ILE A 184 -24.25 -24.98 8.42
CA ILE A 184 -25.70 -25.19 8.50
C ILE A 184 -26.10 -26.49 7.76
N ALA A 185 -25.57 -26.73 6.56
CA ALA A 185 -25.76 -27.97 5.80
C ALA A 185 -25.25 -29.21 6.56
N ARG A 186 -24.13 -29.09 7.30
CA ARG A 186 -23.63 -30.16 8.15
C ARG A 186 -24.58 -30.44 9.32
N HIS A 187 -25.11 -29.41 9.97
CA HIS A 187 -26.09 -29.56 11.05
C HIS A 187 -27.38 -30.24 10.58
N GLN A 188 -27.86 -29.92 9.38
CA GLN A 188 -28.98 -30.63 8.76
C GLN A 188 -28.71 -32.14 8.61
N ARG A 189 -27.55 -32.52 8.06
CA ARG A 189 -27.18 -33.94 7.88
C ARG A 189 -27.10 -34.72 9.19
N LEU A 190 -26.68 -34.07 10.29
CA LEU A 190 -26.66 -34.70 11.62
C LEU A 190 -28.07 -35.00 12.14
N ILE A 191 -29.04 -34.13 11.84
CA ILE A 191 -30.45 -34.33 12.20
C ILE A 191 -31.02 -35.50 11.40
N GLU A 192 -30.81 -35.52 10.09
CA GLU A 192 -31.31 -36.57 9.18
C GLU A 192 -30.78 -37.96 9.54
N LYS A 193 -29.51 -38.05 9.95
CA LYS A 193 -28.87 -39.31 10.37
C LYS A 193 -29.08 -39.68 11.84
N GLN A 194 -29.76 -38.83 12.61
CA GLN A 194 -29.95 -38.99 14.06
C GLN A 194 -28.64 -39.23 14.83
N ALA A 195 -27.67 -38.33 14.62
CA ALA A 195 -26.30 -38.45 15.10
C ALA A 195 -26.15 -38.73 16.61
N THR A 196 -25.05 -39.40 16.93
CA THR A 196 -24.59 -39.67 18.30
C THR A 196 -23.96 -38.41 18.92
N PRO A 197 -23.84 -38.34 20.27
CA PRO A 197 -23.15 -37.24 20.93
C PRO A 197 -21.69 -37.03 20.46
N LEU A 198 -21.01 -38.11 20.06
CA LEU A 198 -19.64 -38.07 19.56
C LEU A 198 -19.58 -37.37 18.19
N GLU A 199 -20.44 -37.77 17.25
CA GLU A 199 -20.53 -37.16 15.91
C GLU A 199 -20.93 -35.67 15.97
N ILE A 200 -21.79 -35.29 16.94
CA ILE A 200 -22.13 -33.88 17.19
C ILE A 200 -20.91 -33.11 17.75
N GLY A 201 -20.12 -33.72 18.63
CA GLY A 201 -18.89 -33.16 19.16
C GLY A 201 -17.84 -32.93 18.08
N GLU A 202 -17.59 -33.93 17.24
CA GLU A 202 -16.65 -33.85 16.10
C GLU A 202 -17.07 -32.78 15.09
N ALA A 203 -18.36 -32.69 14.79
CA ALA A 203 -18.89 -31.66 13.90
C ALA A 203 -18.70 -30.24 14.47
N ARG A 204 -18.83 -30.05 15.79
CA ARG A 204 -18.57 -28.77 16.46
C ARG A 204 -17.10 -28.39 16.45
N GLU A 205 -16.21 -29.33 16.73
CA GLU A 205 -14.76 -29.08 16.65
C GLU A 205 -14.35 -28.72 15.22
N SER A 206 -14.87 -29.46 14.24
CA SER A 206 -14.67 -29.14 12.82
C SER A 206 -15.23 -27.76 12.47
N ALA A 207 -16.41 -27.37 12.97
CA ALA A 207 -16.97 -26.02 12.79
C ALA A 207 -16.06 -24.92 13.34
N GLN A 208 -15.55 -25.12 14.56
CA GLN A 208 -14.68 -24.15 15.23
C GLN A 208 -13.34 -24.00 14.51
N ARG A 209 -12.78 -25.09 13.99
CA ARG A 209 -11.58 -25.09 13.15
C ARG A 209 -11.83 -24.36 11.83
N SER A 210 -12.94 -24.63 11.14
CA SER A 210 -13.35 -23.91 9.91
C SER A 210 -13.56 -22.41 10.14
N HIS A 211 -14.14 -22.00 11.27
CA HIS A 211 -14.29 -20.57 11.64
C HIS A 211 -12.95 -19.88 11.90
N HIS A 212 -11.96 -20.58 12.46
CA HIS A 212 -10.59 -20.08 12.59
C HIS A 212 -9.90 -20.00 11.22
N HIS A 213 -10.11 -21.01 10.39
CA HIS A 213 -9.49 -21.14 9.08
C HIS A 213 -9.94 -20.10 8.05
N GLY A 214 -11.26 -19.87 7.95
CA GLY A 214 -11.84 -18.88 7.03
C GLY A 214 -11.41 -17.47 7.39
N ASN A 215 -11.37 -17.14 8.69
CA ASN A 215 -10.86 -15.85 9.17
C ASN A 215 -9.34 -15.70 8.93
N ASP A 216 -8.54 -16.77 9.04
CA ASP A 216 -7.10 -16.73 8.80
C ASP A 216 -6.70 -16.68 7.31
N GLN A 217 -7.49 -17.28 6.41
CA GLN A 217 -7.29 -17.19 4.97
C GLN A 217 -7.62 -15.81 4.42
N LEU A 218 -8.78 -15.27 4.82
CA LEU A 218 -9.19 -13.93 4.40
C LEU A 218 -8.30 -12.86 5.05
N SER A 219 -7.90 -13.01 6.32
CA SER A 219 -6.95 -12.09 6.95
C SER A 219 -5.59 -12.06 6.24
N LYS A 220 -5.14 -13.17 5.64
CA LYS A 220 -3.87 -13.24 4.90
C LYS A 220 -3.93 -12.55 3.53
N GLN A 221 -5.07 -12.60 2.85
CA GLN A 221 -5.36 -11.85 1.64
C GLN A 221 -5.48 -10.36 1.93
N ASP A 222 -6.16 -10.04 3.03
CA ASP A 222 -6.32 -8.66 3.48
C ASP A 222 -4.99 -8.10 3.99
N LEU A 223 -4.12 -8.89 4.62
CA LEU A 223 -2.75 -8.47 4.96
C LEU A 223 -1.91 -8.17 3.71
N GLN A 224 -2.10 -8.90 2.61
CA GLN A 224 -1.42 -8.64 1.35
C GLN A 224 -1.95 -7.37 0.69
N ARG A 225 -3.28 -7.23 0.57
CA ARG A 225 -3.92 -5.99 0.10
C ARG A 225 -3.53 -4.79 0.96
N LEU A 226 -3.44 -4.97 2.28
CA LEU A 226 -3.03 -3.94 3.24
C LEU A 226 -1.59 -3.54 2.98
N ARG A 227 -0.69 -4.49 2.70
CA ARG A 227 0.69 -4.18 2.33
C ARG A 227 0.76 -3.41 1.02
N ASP A 228 0.00 -3.80 0.00
CA ASP A 228 0.04 -3.17 -1.33
C ASP A 228 -0.58 -1.76 -1.30
N VAL A 229 -1.71 -1.59 -0.60
CA VAL A 229 -2.33 -0.29 -0.35
C VAL A 229 -1.44 0.57 0.54
N HIS A 230 -0.86 0.01 1.60
CA HIS A 230 0.06 0.73 2.48
C HIS A 230 1.25 1.26 1.69
N ASN A 231 1.88 0.44 0.85
CA ASN A 231 2.99 0.88 0.00
C ASN A 231 2.56 1.98 -0.99
N TRP A 232 1.37 1.87 -1.58
CA TRP A 232 0.83 2.87 -2.51
C TRP A 232 0.45 4.19 -1.84
N LEU A 233 -0.04 4.14 -0.59
CA LEU A 233 -0.41 5.31 0.22
C LEU A 233 0.79 5.92 0.96
N ARG A 234 1.91 5.20 1.07
CA ARG A 234 3.05 5.59 1.90
C ARG A 234 3.92 6.62 1.19
N ALA A 235 4.17 7.74 1.86
CA ALA A 235 5.35 8.56 1.56
C ALA A 235 6.60 7.91 2.17
N THR A 236 7.73 8.02 1.49
CA THR A 236 9.02 7.49 1.94
C THR A 236 9.32 7.91 3.38
N ASN A 237 9.77 6.96 4.21
CA ASN A 237 10.39 7.19 5.54
C ASN A 237 9.56 7.72 6.73
N ILE A 238 8.26 8.01 6.62
CA ILE A 238 7.46 8.57 7.76
C ILE A 238 7.60 7.78 9.08
N ASP A 239 7.56 6.45 9.04
CA ASP A 239 7.69 5.63 10.26
C ASP A 239 9.10 5.73 10.88
N ILE A 240 10.14 5.83 10.04
CA ILE A 240 11.53 5.99 10.49
C ILE A 240 11.70 7.35 11.15
N ASP A 241 11.13 8.40 10.54
CA ASP A 241 11.18 9.75 11.10
C ASP A 241 10.46 9.78 12.45
N GLN A 242 9.30 9.13 12.57
CA GLN A 242 8.60 9.01 13.84
C GLN A 242 9.42 8.26 14.90
N ASP A 243 10.00 7.11 14.56
CA ASP A 243 10.86 6.32 15.46
C ASP A 243 12.10 7.14 15.91
N ASN A 244 12.71 7.90 14.99
CA ASN A 244 13.85 8.75 15.28
C ASN A 244 13.48 9.90 16.23
N HIS A 245 12.34 10.55 16.01
CA HIS A 245 11.84 11.59 16.92
C HIS A 245 11.49 11.02 18.30
N GLU A 246 10.93 9.81 18.37
CA GLU A 246 10.65 9.10 19.62
C GLU A 246 11.94 8.79 20.39
N LYS A 247 12.98 8.28 19.72
CA LYS A 247 14.31 8.07 20.31
C LYS A 247 14.93 9.37 20.83
N ALA A 248 14.87 10.44 20.05
CA ALA A 248 15.39 11.76 20.47
C ALA A 248 14.67 12.27 21.72
N ARG A 249 13.34 12.15 21.81
CA ARG A 249 12.58 12.52 23.01
C ARG A 249 12.89 11.62 24.22
N ALA A 250 13.29 10.36 24.00
CA ALA A 250 13.75 9.47 25.06
C ALA A 250 15.11 9.89 25.64
N GLU A 251 16.03 10.41 24.80
CA GLU A 251 17.32 10.95 25.24
C GLU A 251 17.17 12.27 26.02
N TYR A 252 16.17 13.09 25.68
CA TYR A 252 15.87 14.37 26.35
C TYR A 252 14.44 14.39 26.92
N PRO A 253 14.19 13.77 28.09
CA PRO A 253 12.86 13.64 28.68
C PRO A 253 12.23 15.00 28.98
N GLY A 254 10.96 15.18 28.59
CA GLY A 254 10.22 16.43 28.81
C GLY A 254 10.13 17.34 27.60
N THR A 255 10.97 17.11 26.58
CA THR A 255 10.99 17.90 25.33
C THR A 255 9.60 18.04 24.73
N GLY A 256 9.17 19.29 24.51
CA GLY A 256 7.90 19.61 23.86
C GLY A 256 6.64 19.37 24.69
N ARG A 257 6.75 18.87 25.94
CA ARG A 257 5.57 18.60 26.80
C ARG A 257 4.81 19.85 27.20
N TRP A 258 5.43 21.02 27.12
CA TRP A 258 4.76 22.29 27.33
C TRP A 258 3.55 22.46 26.39
N LEU A 259 3.59 21.89 25.18
CA LEU A 259 2.47 21.91 24.24
C LEU A 259 1.25 21.18 24.81
N LEU A 260 1.45 20.05 25.49
CA LEU A 260 0.37 19.28 26.11
C LEU A 260 -0.28 20.02 27.29
N ASN A 261 0.43 20.99 27.88
CA ASN A 261 -0.06 21.86 28.95
C ASN A 261 -0.73 23.14 28.42
N SER A 262 -0.65 23.40 27.11
CA SER A 262 -1.34 24.54 26.50
C SER A 262 -2.85 24.33 26.58
N THR A 263 -3.57 25.31 27.13
CA THR A 263 -5.04 25.28 27.21
C THR A 263 -5.66 25.15 25.82
N VAL A 264 -5.12 25.86 24.83
CA VAL A 264 -5.55 25.79 23.42
C VAL A 264 -5.36 24.38 22.85
N PHE A 265 -4.25 23.71 23.19
CA PHE A 265 -4.03 22.34 22.74
C PHE A 265 -4.96 21.36 23.44
N GLN A 266 -5.13 21.47 24.76
CA GLN A 266 -6.00 20.60 25.53
C GLN A 266 -7.47 20.69 25.08
N ASP A 267 -7.94 21.91 24.82
CA ASP A 267 -9.28 22.18 24.30
C ASP A 267 -9.44 21.64 22.87
N TRP A 268 -8.41 21.72 22.03
CA TRP A 268 -8.43 21.12 20.68
C TRP A 268 -8.31 19.59 20.72
N PHE A 269 -7.53 19.02 21.63
CA PHE A 269 -7.24 17.59 21.68
C PHE A 269 -8.33 16.80 22.40
N ASN A 270 -9.03 17.39 23.37
CA ASN A 270 -10.08 16.72 24.13
C ASN A 270 -11.46 16.87 23.44
N PRO A 271 -12.11 15.75 23.03
CA PRO A 271 -13.40 15.79 22.35
C PRO A 271 -14.57 16.27 23.22
N GLN A 272 -14.41 16.43 24.54
CA GLN A 272 -15.49 16.83 25.45
C GLN A 272 -15.72 18.35 25.52
N PHE A 273 -14.82 19.17 24.98
CA PHE A 273 -14.90 20.62 25.08
C PHE A 273 -15.17 21.26 23.70
N PRO A 274 -16.31 21.98 23.52
CA PRO A 274 -16.74 22.49 22.22
C PRO A 274 -16.10 23.84 21.83
N ALA A 275 -15.09 24.32 22.54
CA ALA A 275 -14.65 25.72 22.46
C ALA A 275 -13.72 26.03 21.28
N ILE A 276 -13.00 25.04 20.73
CA ILE A 276 -12.01 25.28 19.66
C ILE A 276 -12.42 24.57 18.37
N PRO A 277 -12.39 25.28 17.22
CA PRO A 277 -12.62 24.67 15.93
C PRO A 277 -11.69 23.48 15.69
N PRO A 278 -12.15 22.43 15.00
CA PRO A 278 -11.35 21.25 14.65
C PRO A 278 -10.02 21.53 13.89
N LEU A 279 -9.83 22.73 13.37
CA LEU A 279 -8.59 23.17 12.72
C LEU A 279 -7.70 23.95 13.70
N LEU A 280 -6.47 23.49 13.88
CA LEU A 280 -5.43 24.13 14.70
C LEU A 280 -4.20 24.43 13.85
N TRP A 281 -3.63 25.62 14.04
CA TRP A 281 -2.40 26.04 13.39
C TRP A 281 -1.26 26.15 14.40
N LEU A 282 -0.28 25.24 14.32
CA LEU A 282 0.96 25.33 15.07
C LEU A 282 1.98 26.11 14.24
N ASN A 283 2.29 27.32 14.67
CA ASN A 283 3.20 28.21 13.95
C ASN A 283 4.42 28.57 14.77
N GLY A 284 5.48 28.99 14.10
CA GLY A 284 6.71 29.38 14.75
C GLY A 284 7.84 29.58 13.76
N ILE A 285 8.93 30.17 14.24
CA ILE A 285 10.13 30.42 13.45
C ILE A 285 10.73 29.10 12.89
N PRO A 286 11.42 29.14 11.73
CA PRO A 286 12.14 27.97 11.19
C PRO A 286 13.08 27.37 12.24
N GLY A 287 13.11 26.04 12.38
CA GLY A 287 14.00 25.40 13.36
C GLY A 287 13.55 25.46 14.83
N ALA A 288 12.34 25.94 15.12
CA ALA A 288 11.75 25.96 16.47
C ALA A 288 11.27 24.59 16.99
N GLY A 289 11.49 23.49 16.26
CA GLY A 289 11.09 22.14 16.70
C GLY A 289 9.62 21.75 16.42
N LYS A 290 8.93 22.43 15.50
CA LYS A 290 7.52 22.14 15.14
C LYS A 290 7.27 20.67 14.76
N THR A 291 8.15 20.07 13.98
CA THR A 291 8.08 18.64 13.58
C THR A 291 8.17 17.70 14.78
N VAL A 292 9.06 18.01 15.74
CA VAL A 292 9.19 17.23 16.99
C VAL A 292 7.91 17.33 17.83
N LEU A 293 7.29 18.52 17.88
CA LEU A 293 6.00 18.73 18.52
C LEU A 293 4.86 17.98 17.81
N ALA A 294 4.83 18.00 16.48
CA ALA A 294 3.85 17.25 15.69
C ALA A 294 3.94 15.73 15.94
N SER A 295 5.16 15.20 16.04
CA SER A 295 5.43 13.80 16.38
C SER A 295 4.92 13.42 17.78
N LEU A 296 4.99 14.33 18.76
CA LEU A 296 4.40 14.14 20.09
C LEU A 296 2.86 14.06 20.03
N VAL A 297 2.22 14.85 19.17
CA VAL A 297 0.76 14.78 18.97
C VAL A 297 0.34 13.44 18.37
N ILE A 298 1.12 12.89 17.42
CA ILE A 298 0.88 11.54 16.86
C ILE A 298 0.91 10.48 17.97
N GLU A 299 1.92 10.54 18.83
CA GLU A 299 2.12 9.60 19.94
C GLU A 299 0.92 9.62 20.92
N GLU A 300 0.48 10.80 21.34
CA GLU A 300 -0.68 10.95 22.22
C GLU A 300 -1.99 10.53 21.52
N ALA A 301 -2.15 10.82 20.23
CA ALA A 301 -3.34 10.40 19.47
C ALA A 301 -3.44 8.87 19.35
N ARG A 302 -2.30 8.18 19.10
CA ARG A 302 -2.21 6.71 19.06
C ARG A 302 -2.57 6.07 20.40
N ARG A 303 -2.23 6.73 21.52
CA ARG A 303 -2.56 6.27 22.88
C ARG A 303 -4.07 6.29 23.16
N LEU A 304 -4.79 7.29 22.64
CA LEU A 304 -6.22 7.46 22.91
C LEU A 304 -7.13 6.57 22.07
N ASN A 305 -6.74 6.26 20.82
CA ASN A 305 -7.55 5.49 19.88
C ASN A 305 -6.69 4.43 19.18
N PRO A 306 -6.65 3.16 19.64
CA PRO A 306 -6.02 2.11 18.87
C PRO A 306 -6.70 1.99 17.50
N PRO A 307 -5.95 1.84 16.39
CA PRO A 307 -6.52 1.90 15.06
C PRO A 307 -7.56 0.77 14.89
N PRO A 308 -8.82 1.11 14.54
CA PRO A 308 -9.77 0.08 14.16
C PRO A 308 -9.28 -0.59 12.87
N ARG A 309 -9.24 -1.93 12.84
CA ARG A 309 -9.18 -2.67 11.58
C ARG A 309 -10.53 -2.53 10.89
N ASP A 310 -10.67 -1.49 10.06
CA ASP A 310 -11.82 -1.35 9.16
C ASP A 310 -11.49 -2.01 7.82
N ASP A 311 -11.79 -3.29 7.73
CA ASP A 311 -11.46 -4.15 6.58
C ASP A 311 -12.29 -3.80 5.32
N GLY A 312 -13.32 -2.94 5.43
CA GLY A 312 -14.25 -2.64 4.33
C GLY A 312 -13.72 -1.67 3.26
N LEU A 313 -12.80 -0.77 3.62
CA LEU A 313 -12.22 0.22 2.70
C LEU A 313 -11.09 -0.33 1.85
N LEU A 314 -10.36 -1.29 2.41
CA LEU A 314 -9.12 -1.80 1.87
C LEU A 314 -9.28 -2.39 0.45
N PRO A 315 -10.33 -3.18 0.14
CA PRO A 315 -10.57 -3.66 -1.23
C PRO A 315 -10.74 -2.52 -2.24
N THR A 316 -11.35 -1.41 -1.82
CA THR A 316 -11.59 -0.25 -2.70
C THR A 316 -10.29 0.47 -3.00
N PHE A 317 -9.45 0.70 -1.99
CA PHE A 317 -8.13 1.30 -2.19
C PHE A 317 -7.22 0.41 -3.02
N TYR A 318 -7.24 -0.89 -2.78
CA TYR A 318 -6.48 -1.86 -3.57
C TYR A 318 -6.92 -1.90 -5.04
N GLN A 319 -8.22 -1.91 -5.30
CA GLN A 319 -8.71 -1.88 -6.68
C GLN A 319 -8.32 -0.57 -7.40
N LYS A 320 -8.34 0.56 -6.69
CA LYS A 320 -7.89 1.86 -7.23
C LYS A 320 -6.39 1.85 -7.49
N SER A 321 -5.57 1.27 -6.60
CA SER A 321 -4.13 1.16 -6.79
C SER A 321 -3.81 0.31 -8.03
N CYS A 322 -4.37 -0.90 -8.15
CA CYS A 322 -4.16 -1.78 -9.30
C CYS A 322 -4.59 -1.15 -10.64
N ARG A 323 -5.66 -0.35 -10.65
CA ARG A 323 -6.15 0.32 -11.87
C ARG A 323 -5.35 1.56 -12.26
N SER A 324 -4.69 2.19 -11.30
CA SER A 324 -3.94 3.44 -11.54
C SER A 324 -2.69 3.20 -12.37
N GLY A 325 -2.00 2.08 -12.16
CA GLY A 325 -0.68 1.81 -12.75
C GLY A 325 0.45 2.69 -12.22
N GLU A 326 0.19 3.50 -11.19
CA GLU A 326 1.15 4.43 -10.58
C GLU A 326 1.70 3.85 -9.26
N SER A 327 2.98 4.06 -9.00
CA SER A 327 3.69 3.58 -7.79
C SER A 327 3.28 4.32 -6.50
N VAL A 328 2.86 5.58 -6.67
CA VAL A 328 2.52 6.51 -5.60
C VAL A 328 1.30 7.32 -6.04
N LEU A 329 0.52 7.80 -5.08
CA LEU A 329 -0.56 8.74 -5.35
C LEU A 329 -0.02 10.08 -5.91
N THR A 330 -0.08 10.25 -7.23
CA THR A 330 0.34 11.48 -7.93
C THR A 330 -0.83 12.28 -8.52
N SER A 331 -2.04 11.71 -8.48
CA SER A 331 -3.25 12.32 -9.01
C SER A 331 -4.03 13.02 -7.90
N GLN A 332 -4.11 14.34 -7.98
CA GLN A 332 -4.87 15.17 -7.04
C GLN A 332 -6.33 14.72 -6.90
N SER A 333 -7.04 14.51 -8.02
CA SER A 333 -8.44 14.07 -8.00
C SER A 333 -8.63 12.71 -7.35
N LEU A 334 -7.66 11.81 -7.51
CA LEU A 334 -7.70 10.49 -6.88
C LEU A 334 -7.43 10.59 -5.37
N ILE A 335 -6.46 11.42 -4.97
CA ILE A 335 -6.16 11.69 -3.55
C ILE A 335 -7.40 12.24 -2.85
N GLU A 336 -8.06 13.25 -3.44
CA GLU A 336 -9.29 13.84 -2.90
C GLU A 336 -10.40 12.79 -2.73
N GLU A 337 -10.60 11.93 -3.74
CA GLU A 337 -11.59 10.85 -3.70
C GLU A 337 -11.29 9.85 -2.57
N LEU A 338 -10.04 9.39 -2.46
CA LEU A 338 -9.62 8.39 -1.48
C LEU A 338 -9.67 8.94 -0.05
N LEU A 339 -9.19 10.16 0.17
CA LEU A 339 -9.27 10.80 1.48
C LEU A 339 -10.72 11.06 1.90
N SER A 340 -11.56 11.52 0.96
CA SER A 340 -13.00 11.66 1.23
C SER A 340 -13.65 10.33 1.61
N LEU A 341 -13.22 9.23 0.97
CA LEU A 341 -13.69 7.88 1.30
C LEU A 341 -13.17 7.42 2.67
N ALA A 342 -11.89 7.67 2.99
CA ALA A 342 -11.28 7.35 4.27
C ALA A 342 -12.00 8.08 5.42
N PHE A 343 -12.05 9.41 5.36
CA PHE A 343 -12.71 10.25 6.35
C PHE A 343 -14.22 10.00 6.44
N GLY A 344 -14.83 9.57 5.33
CA GLY A 344 -16.23 9.13 5.27
C GLY A 344 -16.55 7.91 6.15
N ASN A 345 -15.57 7.07 6.46
CA ASN A 345 -15.75 5.84 7.24
C ASN A 345 -15.05 5.86 8.61
N CYS A 346 -14.18 6.84 8.87
CA CYS A 346 -13.63 7.04 10.20
C CYS A 346 -14.68 7.62 11.17
N LYS A 347 -14.77 7.07 12.39
CA LYS A 347 -15.56 7.66 13.49
C LYS A 347 -14.97 9.00 13.96
N SER A 348 -13.66 9.04 14.09
CA SER A 348 -12.86 10.23 14.41
C SER A 348 -11.48 10.10 13.76
N ALA A 349 -10.89 11.18 13.27
CA ALA A 349 -9.51 11.17 12.77
C ALA A 349 -8.72 12.41 13.21
N TYR A 350 -7.47 12.19 13.60
CA TYR A 350 -6.47 13.24 13.78
C TYR A 350 -5.58 13.28 12.54
N ILE A 351 -5.50 14.45 11.92
CA ILE A 351 -4.76 14.67 10.68
C ILE A 351 -3.69 15.70 10.99
N ILE A 352 -2.43 15.32 10.84
CA ILE A 352 -1.30 16.22 11.11
C ILE A 352 -0.59 16.41 9.79
N ILE A 353 -0.46 17.68 9.38
CA ILE A 353 0.15 18.06 8.11
C ILE A 353 1.38 18.87 8.44
N ASP A 354 2.54 18.23 8.29
CA ASP A 354 3.85 18.82 8.47
C ASP A 354 4.52 19.14 7.12
N GLY A 355 5.34 20.19 7.07
CA GLY A 355 6.08 20.53 5.86
C GLY A 355 5.28 21.27 4.77
N LEU A 356 4.12 21.88 5.09
CA LEU A 356 3.38 22.71 4.11
C LEU A 356 4.23 23.85 3.53
N ASP A 357 5.23 24.28 4.27
CA ASP A 357 6.15 25.33 3.84
C ASP A 357 7.04 24.92 2.66
N GLU A 358 7.23 23.62 2.45
CA GLU A 358 8.02 23.05 1.37
C GLU A 358 7.23 22.94 0.06
N CYS A 359 5.89 23.02 0.16
CA CYS A 359 5.03 22.99 -1.02
C CYS A 359 5.12 24.32 -1.79
N PRO A 360 5.07 24.26 -3.13
CA PRO A 360 4.84 25.43 -3.96
C PRO A 360 3.58 26.18 -3.51
N ARG A 361 3.60 27.52 -3.61
CA ARG A 361 2.55 28.39 -3.07
C ARG A 361 1.13 28.01 -3.50
N ASP A 362 0.92 27.69 -4.77
CA ASP A 362 -0.40 27.32 -5.28
C ASP A 362 -0.89 25.98 -4.72
N GLU A 363 0.02 25.03 -4.51
CA GLU A 363 -0.27 23.72 -3.92
C GLU A 363 -0.57 23.85 -2.43
N ARG A 364 0.24 24.61 -1.67
CA ARG A 364 -0.03 24.92 -0.26
C ARG A 364 -1.43 25.50 -0.10
N LYS A 365 -1.75 26.53 -0.89
CA LYS A 365 -3.05 27.20 -0.87
C LYS A 365 -4.19 26.25 -1.21
N PHE A 366 -3.98 25.34 -2.14
CA PHE A 366 -4.95 24.30 -2.48
C PHE A 366 -5.17 23.35 -1.30
N ILE A 367 -4.09 22.79 -0.73
CA ILE A 367 -4.14 21.84 0.39
C ILE A 367 -4.85 22.47 1.59
N THR A 368 -4.45 23.68 2.00
CA THR A 368 -5.04 24.38 3.14
C THR A 368 -6.55 24.64 2.93
N ARG A 369 -6.96 25.07 1.73
CA ARG A 369 -8.40 25.27 1.43
C ARG A 369 -9.18 23.97 1.43
N TRP A 370 -8.62 22.90 0.90
CA TRP A 370 -9.29 21.62 0.80
C TRP A 370 -9.57 21.02 2.19
N PHE A 371 -8.55 20.98 3.07
CA PHE A 371 -8.74 20.53 4.45
C PHE A 371 -9.63 21.47 5.27
N ARG A 372 -9.64 22.77 4.96
CA ARG A 372 -10.56 23.71 5.59
C ARG A 372 -12.01 23.40 5.20
N GLY A 373 -12.29 23.25 3.91
CA GLY A 373 -13.63 22.90 3.42
C GLY A 373 -14.12 21.55 3.98
N LEU A 374 -13.23 20.56 4.05
CA LEU A 374 -13.52 19.25 4.65
C LEU A 374 -14.10 19.34 6.07
N VAL A 375 -13.64 20.34 6.83
CA VAL A 375 -14.00 20.53 8.23
C VAL A 375 -15.15 21.52 8.41
N GLU A 376 -15.20 22.58 7.61
CA GLU A 376 -16.33 23.54 7.58
C GLU A 376 -17.63 22.89 7.07
N ASP A 377 -17.52 21.89 6.19
CA ASP A 377 -18.66 21.13 5.66
C ASP A 377 -19.18 20.04 6.63
N LEU A 378 -18.56 19.87 7.81
CA LEU A 378 -19.03 18.89 8.80
C LEU A 378 -20.38 19.31 9.39
N PRO A 379 -21.33 18.37 9.57
CA PRO A 379 -22.57 18.66 10.28
C PRO A 379 -22.28 19.14 11.71
N ASN A 380 -22.98 20.18 12.17
CA ASN A 380 -22.87 20.72 13.55
C ASN A 380 -23.13 19.68 14.65
N THR A 381 -23.64 18.50 14.30
CA THR A 381 -23.93 17.38 15.21
C THR A 381 -22.74 16.43 15.43
N GLU A 382 -21.64 16.54 14.67
CA GLU A 382 -20.46 15.67 14.78
C GLU A 382 -19.12 16.46 14.70
N PRO A 383 -18.91 17.52 15.51
CA PRO A 383 -17.71 18.36 15.43
C PRO A 383 -16.40 17.61 15.78
N GLU A 384 -16.48 16.51 16.53
CA GLU A 384 -15.33 15.68 16.93
C GLU A 384 -14.81 14.73 15.84
N ARG A 385 -15.47 14.67 14.68
CA ARG A 385 -15.19 13.69 13.63
C ARG A 385 -13.82 13.85 12.97
N LEU A 386 -13.37 15.07 12.73
CA LEU A 386 -12.07 15.34 12.11
C LEU A 386 -11.38 16.47 12.85
N ARG A 387 -10.12 16.27 13.20
CA ARG A 387 -9.27 17.31 13.77
C ARG A 387 -8.00 17.42 12.95
N CYS A 388 -7.70 18.62 12.47
CA CYS A 388 -6.52 18.87 11.66
C CYS A 388 -5.56 19.82 12.36
N LEU A 389 -4.29 19.42 12.43
CA LEU A 389 -3.18 20.23 12.88
C LEU A 389 -2.31 20.57 11.68
N PHE A 390 -2.21 21.86 11.36
CA PHE A 390 -1.25 22.36 10.38
C PHE A 390 0.00 22.85 11.10
N THR A 391 1.17 22.40 10.67
CA THR A 391 2.42 23.07 11.04
C THR A 391 2.86 23.97 9.88
N SER A 392 3.33 25.17 10.20
CA SER A 392 3.91 26.07 9.21
C SER A 392 4.77 27.15 9.87
N GLN A 393 5.60 27.83 9.10
CA GLN A 393 6.29 29.04 9.49
C GLN A 393 5.30 30.18 9.74
N ASP A 394 5.63 31.08 10.68
CA ASP A 394 4.86 32.30 10.91
C ASP A 394 5.26 33.41 9.92
N ASP A 395 4.94 33.21 8.64
CA ASP A 395 5.24 34.15 7.55
C ASP A 395 3.99 34.90 7.04
N GLY A 396 4.20 35.92 6.20
CA GLY A 396 3.11 36.74 5.65
C GLY A 396 2.16 36.00 4.69
N ILE A 397 2.58 34.86 4.14
CA ILE A 397 1.79 34.00 3.27
C ILE A 397 0.93 33.06 4.13
N ALA A 398 1.54 32.36 5.08
CA ALA A 398 0.90 31.48 6.06
C ALA A 398 -0.15 32.24 6.88
N ARG A 399 0.13 33.46 7.34
CA ARG A 399 -0.87 34.30 8.04
C ARG A 399 -2.13 34.58 7.21
N LYS A 400 -2.00 34.67 5.88
CA LYS A 400 -3.15 34.82 4.98
C LYS A 400 -3.87 33.49 4.78
N ASP A 401 -3.12 32.41 4.59
CA ASP A 401 -3.67 31.08 4.32
C ASP A 401 -4.34 30.45 5.55
N PHE A 402 -3.89 30.77 6.77
CA PHE A 402 -4.41 30.27 8.04
C PHE A 402 -5.19 31.33 8.85
N ALA A 403 -5.57 32.44 8.20
CA ALA A 403 -6.38 33.48 8.83
C ALA A 403 -7.69 32.91 9.40
N GLY A 404 -7.98 33.26 10.65
CA GLY A 404 -9.19 32.85 11.38
C GLY A 404 -9.11 31.51 12.10
N LEU A 405 -8.01 30.77 11.98
CA LEU A 405 -7.81 29.52 12.72
C LEU A 405 -7.33 29.79 14.15
N ALA A 406 -7.67 28.89 15.08
CA ALA A 406 -7.00 28.83 16.37
C ALA A 406 -5.51 28.53 16.14
N SER A 407 -4.63 29.25 16.83
CA SER A 407 -3.19 29.10 16.62
C SER A 407 -2.42 28.98 17.92
N ILE A 408 -1.44 28.09 17.94
CA ILE A 408 -0.41 28.02 18.97
C ILE A 408 0.87 28.51 18.32
N LYS A 409 1.39 29.62 18.83
CA LYS A 409 2.67 30.17 18.39
C LYS A 409 3.76 29.64 19.29
N VAL A 410 4.72 28.92 18.70
CA VAL A 410 5.95 28.51 19.36
C VAL A 410 6.82 29.75 19.51
N GLU A 411 6.89 30.27 20.73
CA GLU A 411 7.75 31.40 21.07
C GLU A 411 9.09 30.93 21.65
N ALA A 412 10.07 31.81 21.61
CA ALA A 412 11.41 31.50 22.13
C ALA A 412 11.40 31.07 23.61
N LYS A 413 10.49 31.65 24.40
CA LYS A 413 10.34 31.35 25.83
C LYS A 413 9.83 29.93 26.09
N ASP A 414 9.05 29.36 25.17
CA ASP A 414 8.44 28.04 25.33
C ASP A 414 9.48 26.94 25.15
N ASN A 415 10.39 27.15 24.18
CA ASN A 415 11.50 26.23 23.91
C ASN A 415 12.71 26.43 24.84
N ARG A 416 12.82 27.59 25.50
CA ARG A 416 13.99 27.94 26.32
C ARG A 416 14.31 26.88 27.39
N PRO A 417 13.35 26.38 28.20
CA PRO A 417 13.64 25.34 29.19
C PRO A 417 14.20 24.06 28.56
N ASP A 418 13.65 23.64 27.41
CA ASP A 418 14.11 22.46 26.68
C ASP A 418 15.54 22.65 26.15
N ILE A 419 15.84 23.85 25.61
CA ILE A 419 17.19 24.20 25.14
C ILE A 419 18.19 24.29 26.30
N GLU A 420 17.76 24.75 27.48
CA GLU A 420 18.59 24.79 28.70
C GLU A 420 18.94 23.37 29.19
N VAL A 421 17.97 22.45 29.18
CA VAL A 421 18.22 21.03 29.51
C VAL A 421 19.16 20.42 28.47
N TYR A 422 18.87 20.59 27.19
CA TYR A 422 19.71 20.12 26.09
C TYR A 422 21.15 20.65 26.20
N SER A 423 21.31 21.96 26.36
CA SER A 423 22.62 22.62 26.43
C SER A 423 23.39 22.25 27.70
N ARG A 424 22.72 21.93 28.81
CA ARG A 424 23.40 21.45 30.02
C ARG A 424 23.93 20.03 29.82
N THR A 425 23.15 19.17 29.18
CA THR A 425 23.57 17.80 28.83
C THR A 425 24.75 17.82 27.85
N GLU A 426 24.70 18.63 26.79
CA GLU A 426 25.79 18.75 25.83
C GLU A 426 27.05 19.38 26.44
N ALA A 427 26.92 20.37 27.33
CA ALA A 427 28.05 20.93 28.08
C ALA A 427 28.75 19.87 28.95
N GLN A 428 27.98 18.98 29.57
CA GLN A 428 28.53 17.87 30.34
C GLN A 428 29.24 16.85 29.45
N LYS A 429 28.67 16.51 28.29
CA LYS A 429 29.33 15.65 27.29
C LYS A 429 30.66 16.28 26.82
N LEU A 430 30.66 17.57 26.49
CA LEU A 430 31.88 18.29 26.10
C LEU A 430 32.94 18.27 27.21
N ARG A 431 32.55 18.44 28.47
CA ARG A 431 33.44 18.36 29.63
C ARG A 431 34.02 16.95 29.83
N GLN A 432 33.23 15.90 29.57
CA GLN A 432 33.72 14.52 29.61
C GLN A 432 34.76 14.27 28.51
N SER A 433 34.56 14.85 27.32
CA SER A 433 35.51 14.74 26.20
C SER A 433 36.74 15.63 26.35
N CYS A 434 36.63 16.79 27.02
CA CYS A 434 37.70 17.75 27.24
C CYS A 434 37.92 17.99 28.74
N THR A 435 38.74 17.13 29.37
CA THR A 435 38.96 17.11 30.83
C THR A 435 39.59 18.38 31.39
N SER A 436 40.22 19.20 30.55
CA SER A 436 40.80 20.50 30.88
C SER A 436 39.75 21.64 30.94
N LEU A 437 38.50 21.38 30.56
CA LEU A 437 37.40 22.34 30.67
C LEU A 437 36.80 22.34 32.10
N THR A 438 36.80 23.50 32.75
CA THR A 438 36.19 23.64 34.10
C THR A 438 34.67 23.60 34.02
N GLN A 439 34.01 23.20 35.12
CA GLN A 439 32.54 23.22 35.20
C GLN A 439 31.99 24.64 34.97
N GLU A 440 32.65 25.65 35.51
CA GLU A 440 32.27 27.06 35.34
C GLU A 440 32.33 27.52 33.87
N LYS A 441 33.37 27.10 33.13
CA LYS A 441 33.46 27.35 31.68
C LYS A 441 32.34 26.61 30.94
N ALA A 442 32.10 25.34 31.25
CA ALA A 442 31.02 24.56 30.62
C ALA A 442 29.64 25.20 30.84
N ASP A 443 29.35 25.68 32.06
CA ASP A 443 28.11 26.38 32.39
C ASP A 443 28.00 27.76 31.70
N THR A 444 29.14 28.43 31.48
CA THR A 444 29.20 29.69 30.73
C THR A 444 28.93 29.49 29.25
N ILE A 445 29.53 28.46 28.63
CA ILE A 445 29.24 28.05 27.26
C ILE A 445 27.75 27.70 27.14
N SER A 446 27.22 26.90 28.07
CA SER A 446 25.82 26.49 28.07
C SER A 446 24.86 27.68 28.06
N ARG A 447 25.10 28.68 28.93
CA ARG A 447 24.29 29.91 28.96
C ARG A 447 24.44 30.72 27.67
N ALA A 448 25.65 30.87 27.16
CA ALA A 448 25.90 31.62 25.92
C ALA A 448 25.19 30.99 24.71
N VAL A 449 25.19 29.65 24.60
CA VAL A 449 24.47 28.94 23.54
C VAL A 449 22.96 29.13 23.68
N VAL A 450 22.40 29.02 24.89
CA VAL A 450 20.97 29.25 25.13
C VAL A 450 20.56 30.67 24.73
N GLU A 451 21.38 31.66 25.08
CA GLU A 451 21.15 33.08 24.74
C GLU A 451 21.25 33.31 23.23
N SER A 452 22.29 32.79 22.58
CA SER A 452 22.48 32.92 21.13
C SER A 452 21.41 32.19 20.32
N ALA A 453 20.96 31.02 20.79
CA ALA A 453 19.91 30.26 20.15
C ALA A 453 18.58 31.02 20.14
N GLY A 454 18.31 31.85 21.16
CA GLY A 454 17.11 32.69 21.19
C GLY A 454 15.81 31.91 20.99
N GLY A 455 15.74 30.66 21.48
CA GLY A 455 14.58 29.77 21.30
C GLY A 455 14.59 28.86 20.07
N LEU A 456 15.62 28.96 19.22
CA LEU A 456 15.85 28.11 18.05
C LEU A 456 16.62 26.84 18.44
N PHE A 457 15.91 25.73 18.62
CA PHE A 457 16.53 24.46 18.99
C PHE A 457 17.57 23.99 17.95
N LEU A 458 17.28 24.17 16.66
CA LEU A 458 18.22 23.82 15.59
C LEU A 458 19.51 24.65 15.67
N LEU A 459 19.43 25.95 15.96
CA LEU A 459 20.62 26.79 16.11
C LEU A 459 21.46 26.34 17.31
N ALA A 460 20.82 26.03 18.45
CA ALA A 460 21.51 25.45 19.60
C ALA A 460 22.22 24.15 19.23
N LYS A 461 21.54 23.21 18.53
CA LYS A 461 22.13 21.95 18.05
C LYS A 461 23.35 22.21 17.16
N LEU A 462 23.25 23.10 16.17
CA LEU A 462 24.36 23.41 15.27
C LEU A 462 25.57 24.01 15.99
N ILE A 463 25.34 24.92 16.94
CA ILE A 463 26.41 25.50 17.75
C ILE A 463 27.10 24.41 18.58
N TRP A 464 26.33 23.53 19.23
CA TRP A 464 26.88 22.43 20.02
C TRP A 464 27.65 21.41 19.18
N ILE A 465 27.17 21.04 18.00
CA ILE A 465 27.90 20.16 17.09
C ILE A 465 29.25 20.79 16.72
N ASN A 466 29.27 22.08 16.42
CA ASN A 466 30.50 22.80 16.09
C ASN A 466 31.48 22.82 17.28
N LEU A 467 31.01 23.18 18.48
CA LEU A 467 31.82 23.20 19.70
C LEU A 467 32.38 21.82 20.06
N THR A 468 31.55 20.78 20.01
CA THR A 468 31.96 19.39 20.32
C THR A 468 32.87 18.78 19.27
N SER A 469 32.80 19.25 18.02
CA SER A 469 33.77 18.87 16.98
C SER A 469 35.12 19.57 17.10
N SER A 470 35.26 20.57 17.97
CA SER A 470 36.52 21.28 18.18
C SER A 470 37.42 20.53 19.17
N THR A 471 38.65 20.22 18.76
CA THR A 471 39.59 19.36 19.52
C THR A 471 40.55 20.13 20.45
N SER A 472 40.48 21.46 20.49
CA SER A 472 41.39 22.30 21.28
C SER A 472 40.64 23.41 22.02
N ILE A 473 41.03 23.67 23.27
CA ILE A 473 40.52 24.79 24.09
C ILE A 473 40.74 26.13 23.38
N ALA A 474 41.86 26.32 22.67
CA ALA A 474 42.13 27.56 21.95
C ALA A 474 41.08 27.85 20.87
N ARG A 475 40.58 26.80 20.20
CA ARG A 475 39.54 26.89 19.15
C ARG A 475 38.16 27.10 19.76
N ILE A 476 37.92 26.55 20.95
CA ILE A 476 36.71 26.83 21.74
C ILE A 476 36.73 28.30 22.21
N ASP A 477 37.87 28.79 22.72
CA ASP A 477 38.04 30.17 23.17
C ASP A 477 37.88 31.17 22.00
N GLU A 478 38.32 30.83 20.78
CA GLU A 478 38.09 31.62 19.55
C GLU A 478 36.60 31.73 19.19
N VAL A 479 35.84 30.64 19.33
CA VAL A 479 34.37 30.65 19.13
C VAL A 479 33.64 31.43 20.24
N LEU A 480 34.26 31.58 21.41
CA LEU A 480 33.73 32.30 22.57
C LEU A 480 34.05 33.80 22.58
N GLU A 481 34.83 34.32 21.62
CA GLU A 481 35.07 35.76 21.50
C GLU A 481 33.78 36.56 21.21
N PRO A 482 33.72 37.87 21.52
CA PRO A 482 32.55 38.71 21.22
C PRO A 482 32.19 38.59 19.73
N TYR A 483 30.90 38.30 19.43
CA TYR A 483 30.38 38.02 18.07
C TYR A 483 30.77 36.65 17.47
N GLY A 484 31.35 35.75 18.25
CA GLY A 484 31.77 34.41 17.83
C GLY A 484 30.60 33.42 17.58
N PHE A 485 29.50 33.55 18.34
CA PHE A 485 28.32 32.69 18.15
C PHE A 485 27.43 33.17 16.99
N PRO A 486 26.93 32.23 16.15
CA PRO A 486 26.03 32.58 15.06
C PRO A 486 24.68 33.06 15.58
N THR A 487 24.15 34.10 14.93
CA THR A 487 22.89 34.76 15.31
C THR A 487 21.67 34.21 14.56
N SER A 488 21.90 33.43 13.51
CA SER A 488 20.87 32.76 12.72
C SER A 488 21.37 31.42 12.18
N ILE A 489 20.45 30.59 11.70
CA ILE A 489 20.77 29.29 11.10
C ILE A 489 21.64 29.47 9.83
N ASN A 490 21.30 30.44 8.98
CA ASN A 490 22.08 30.70 7.76
C ASN A 490 23.47 31.26 8.08
N ASP A 491 23.60 32.13 9.09
CA ASP A 491 24.91 32.60 9.59
C ASP A 491 25.75 31.42 10.11
N ALA A 492 25.14 30.48 10.84
CA ALA A 492 25.83 29.26 11.25
C ALA A 492 26.32 28.43 10.05
N TYR A 493 25.49 28.21 9.03
CA TYR A 493 25.88 27.46 7.84
C TYR A 493 26.94 28.18 6.99
N SER A 494 26.81 29.50 6.80
CA SER A 494 27.80 30.32 6.10
C SER A 494 29.16 30.23 6.76
N ARG A 495 29.24 30.37 8.09
CA ARG A 495 30.51 30.23 8.83
C ARG A 495 31.11 28.83 8.71
N ILE A 496 30.26 27.78 8.66
CA ILE A 496 30.74 26.41 8.42
C ILE A 496 31.31 26.29 7.01
N MET A 497 30.63 26.81 5.98
CA MET A 497 31.12 26.80 4.59
C MET A 497 32.41 27.61 4.41
N GLU A 498 32.50 28.79 5.02
CA GLU A 498 33.72 29.62 5.02
C GLU A 498 34.89 28.89 5.67
N ARG A 499 34.64 28.19 6.78
CA ARG A 499 35.67 27.36 7.44
C ARG A 499 36.12 26.21 6.56
N ILE A 500 35.17 25.49 5.93
CA ILE A 500 35.51 24.43 4.98
C ILE A 500 36.37 24.99 3.85
N ALA A 501 36.00 26.15 3.29
CA ALA A 501 36.76 26.80 2.23
C ALA A 501 38.16 27.25 2.70
N ALA A 502 38.30 27.72 3.94
CA ALA A 502 39.59 28.11 4.52
C ALA A 502 40.50 26.89 4.83
N ASP A 503 39.91 25.77 5.26
CA ASP A 503 40.60 24.51 5.55
C ASP A 503 40.88 23.69 4.26
N ALA A 504 40.24 24.03 3.14
CA ALA A 504 40.42 23.37 1.85
C ALA A 504 41.73 23.83 1.17
N GLN A 505 42.64 22.89 0.93
CA GLN A 505 43.83 23.09 0.10
C GLN A 505 43.67 22.32 -1.23
N GLY A 506 43.99 22.95 -2.36
CA GLY A 506 43.83 22.34 -3.70
C GLY A 506 42.36 22.20 -4.13
N GLY A 507 42.05 21.20 -4.96
CA GLY A 507 40.69 20.89 -5.46
C GLY A 507 39.70 20.37 -4.40
N ALA A 508 40.06 20.37 -3.12
CA ALA A 508 39.24 19.82 -2.03
C ALA A 508 37.87 20.49 -1.86
N MET A 509 37.70 21.75 -2.30
CA MET A 509 36.40 22.42 -2.28
C MET A 509 35.44 21.87 -3.34
N GLU A 510 35.96 21.48 -4.51
CA GLU A 510 35.17 20.85 -5.58
C GLU A 510 34.63 19.49 -5.12
N ASP A 511 35.46 18.71 -4.42
CA ASP A 511 35.08 17.47 -3.75
C ASP A 511 33.94 17.64 -2.74
N VAL A 512 34.01 18.69 -1.92
CA VAL A 512 32.94 19.00 -0.95
C VAL A 512 31.66 19.39 -1.66
N LEU A 513 31.71 20.28 -2.65
CA LEU A 513 30.52 20.72 -3.38
C LEU A 513 29.87 19.55 -4.13
N ARG A 514 30.68 18.66 -4.71
CA ARG A 514 30.21 17.43 -5.35
C ARG A 514 29.50 16.51 -4.36
N LEU A 515 30.10 16.25 -3.19
CA LEU A 515 29.48 15.47 -2.12
C LEU A 515 28.16 16.09 -1.64
N LEU A 516 28.14 17.40 -1.41
CA LEU A 516 26.93 18.12 -1.00
C LEU A 516 25.85 18.07 -2.09
N GLY A 517 26.23 18.20 -3.37
CA GLY A 517 25.34 18.04 -4.52
C GLY A 517 24.68 16.66 -4.56
N TRP A 518 25.46 15.60 -4.35
CA TRP A 518 24.93 14.24 -4.24
C TRP A 518 23.92 14.12 -3.09
N LEU A 519 24.24 14.62 -1.90
CA LEU A 519 23.35 14.56 -0.75
C LEU A 519 22.07 15.39 -0.93
N VAL A 520 22.14 16.52 -1.65
CA VAL A 520 20.97 17.36 -1.96
C VAL A 520 19.98 16.62 -2.86
N CYS A 521 20.46 15.90 -3.86
CA CYS A 521 19.62 15.29 -4.90
C CYS A 521 19.32 13.80 -4.67
N ALA A 522 20.04 13.14 -3.75
CA ALA A 522 19.86 11.72 -3.49
C ALA A 522 18.40 11.35 -3.15
N LYS A 523 17.89 10.26 -3.76
CA LYS A 523 16.50 9.79 -3.57
C LYS A 523 16.29 9.01 -2.28
N ARG A 524 17.39 8.58 -1.67
CA ARG A 524 17.47 8.06 -0.32
C ARG A 524 18.79 8.48 0.31
N PRO A 525 18.90 8.46 1.64
CA PRO A 525 20.19 8.60 2.31
C PRO A 525 21.23 7.63 1.73
N LEU A 526 22.41 8.17 1.43
CA LEU A 526 23.54 7.44 0.87
C LEU A 526 24.43 6.92 1.99
N LYS A 527 24.89 5.68 1.87
CA LYS A 527 25.90 5.14 2.80
C LYS A 527 27.28 5.62 2.41
N TRP A 528 28.16 5.78 3.38
CA TRP A 528 29.50 6.31 3.14
C TRP A 528 30.30 5.46 2.15
N HIS A 529 30.17 4.14 2.18
CA HIS A 529 30.82 3.28 1.20
C HIS A 529 30.26 3.46 -0.23
N GLU A 530 28.98 3.81 -0.38
CA GLU A 530 28.38 4.15 -1.68
C GLU A 530 28.98 5.45 -2.21
N ILE A 531 29.12 6.46 -1.34
CA ILE A 531 29.76 7.74 -1.68
C ILE A 531 31.23 7.54 -2.08
N GLN A 532 31.95 6.68 -1.36
CA GLN A 532 33.33 6.32 -1.68
C GLN A 532 33.44 5.64 -3.06
N ALA A 533 32.51 4.73 -3.37
CA ALA A 533 32.45 4.10 -4.68
C ALA A 533 32.14 5.11 -5.79
N MET A 534 31.22 6.06 -5.55
CA MET A 534 30.93 7.14 -6.50
C MET A 534 32.19 7.96 -6.80
N ASN A 535 32.92 8.38 -5.76
CA ASN A 535 34.16 9.15 -5.91
C ASN A 535 35.29 8.37 -6.60
N SER A 536 35.32 7.05 -6.38
CA SER A 536 36.36 6.16 -6.89
C SER A 536 36.08 5.63 -8.30
N THR A 537 34.98 6.05 -8.92
CA THR A 537 34.58 5.65 -10.27
C THR A 537 35.22 6.59 -11.29
N MET A 538 36.10 6.06 -12.13
CA MET A 538 36.74 6.78 -13.23
C MET A 538 36.08 6.42 -14.55
N LEU A 539 35.16 7.29 -15.00
CA LEU A 539 34.39 7.08 -16.23
C LEU A 539 35.29 7.08 -17.48
N GLU A 540 36.33 7.92 -17.52
CA GLU A 540 37.27 7.99 -18.65
C GLU A 540 38.10 6.70 -18.81
N GLU A 541 38.56 6.12 -17.70
CA GLU A 541 39.32 4.86 -17.69
C GLU A 541 38.42 3.62 -17.63
N GLN A 542 37.09 3.81 -17.55
CA GLN A 542 36.08 2.76 -17.40
C GLN A 542 36.38 1.78 -16.26
N CYS A 543 36.86 2.29 -15.12
CA CYS A 543 37.23 1.46 -13.98
C CYS A 543 36.84 2.07 -12.62
N ILE A 544 36.79 1.22 -11.59
CA ILE A 544 36.54 1.64 -10.20
C ILE A 544 37.77 1.25 -9.38
N SER A 545 38.33 2.21 -8.63
CA SER A 545 39.50 1.94 -7.78
C SER A 545 39.39 2.63 -6.42
N LEU A 546 38.76 1.91 -5.47
CA LEU A 546 38.59 2.36 -4.08
C LEU A 546 39.93 2.63 -3.36
N GLU A 547 41.00 1.95 -3.76
CA GLU A 547 42.32 2.07 -3.13
C GLU A 547 43.08 3.31 -3.59
N ARG A 548 42.79 3.83 -4.79
CA ARG A 548 43.53 4.97 -5.37
C ARG A 548 42.79 6.29 -5.26
N TYR A 549 41.46 6.26 -5.30
CA TYR A 549 40.64 7.47 -5.50
C TYR A 549 39.52 7.62 -4.45
N SER A 550 39.67 7.02 -3.27
CA SER A 550 38.76 7.23 -2.14
C SER A 550 38.96 8.60 -1.50
N PHE A 551 37.89 9.14 -0.90
CA PHE A 551 38.04 10.23 0.05
C PHE A 551 38.88 9.76 1.23
N ILE A 552 40.02 10.41 1.43
CA ILE A 552 40.92 10.15 2.56
C ILE A 552 40.31 10.67 3.87
N LYS A 553 39.55 11.75 3.79
CA LYS A 553 38.88 12.41 4.91
C LYS A 553 37.49 11.83 5.16
N SER A 554 37.05 11.78 6.41
CA SER A 554 35.69 11.34 6.76
C SER A 554 34.63 12.35 6.28
N PRO A 555 33.33 11.99 6.22
CA PRO A 555 32.27 12.93 5.85
C PRO A 555 32.29 14.19 6.70
N LYS A 556 32.54 14.03 8.01
CA LYS A 556 32.61 15.12 8.98
C LYS A 556 33.87 15.98 8.79
N ASP A 557 34.98 15.41 8.33
CA ASP A 557 36.19 16.18 8.03
C ASP A 557 36.10 16.93 6.69
N LEU A 558 35.24 16.48 5.77
CA LEU A 558 34.97 17.13 4.47
C LEU A 558 33.91 18.21 4.59
N CYS A 559 32.73 17.86 5.12
CA CYS A 559 31.54 18.72 5.17
C CYS A 559 31.32 19.35 6.55
N ALA A 560 32.28 19.20 7.47
CA ALA A 560 32.21 19.73 8.83
C ALA A 560 30.89 19.35 9.53
N SER A 561 30.27 20.31 10.22
CA SER A 561 29.03 20.14 10.97
C SER A 561 27.76 20.22 10.11
N LEU A 562 27.87 20.15 8.78
CA LEU A 562 26.69 20.13 7.89
C LEU A 562 26.07 18.74 7.77
N VAL A 563 26.87 17.70 8.00
CA VAL A 563 26.46 16.30 7.86
C VAL A 563 26.68 15.52 9.15
N GLU A 564 25.85 14.51 9.37
CA GLU A 564 25.98 13.50 10.42
C GLU A 564 26.07 12.11 9.76
N THR A 565 26.81 11.20 10.39
CA THR A 565 26.91 9.80 9.95
C THR A 565 26.25 8.90 11.00
N GLN A 566 25.26 8.13 10.58
CA GLN A 566 24.55 7.15 11.41
C GLN A 566 25.43 5.93 11.70
N GLU A 567 25.04 5.12 12.70
CA GLU A 567 25.78 3.89 13.07
C GLU A 567 25.91 2.87 11.93
N ASP A 568 24.96 2.86 10.99
CA ASP A 568 24.97 1.98 9.82
C ASP A 568 25.78 2.52 8.64
N GLY A 569 26.44 3.67 8.83
CA GLY A 569 27.27 4.35 7.84
C GLY A 569 26.50 5.30 6.91
N THR A 570 25.20 5.50 7.13
CA THR A 570 24.39 6.45 6.35
C THR A 570 24.83 7.90 6.62
N VAL A 571 25.03 8.69 5.56
CA VAL A 571 25.40 10.11 5.64
C VAL A 571 24.19 10.97 5.32
N GLU A 572 23.83 11.85 6.24
CA GLU A 572 22.65 12.71 6.14
C GLU A 572 23.01 14.15 6.52
N PHE A 573 22.22 15.11 6.05
CA PHE A 573 22.31 16.46 6.58
C PHE A 573 21.86 16.49 8.04
N VAL A 574 22.52 17.31 8.85
CA VAL A 574 22.11 17.54 10.25
C VAL A 574 20.66 18.04 10.34
N HIS A 575 20.21 18.75 9.31
CA HIS A 575 18.81 19.16 9.13
C HIS A 575 18.52 19.49 7.66
N LEU A 576 17.27 19.30 7.21
CA LEU A 576 16.85 19.59 5.83
C LEU A 576 17.05 21.05 5.42
N THR A 577 17.12 21.98 6.38
CA THR A 577 17.45 23.41 6.11
C THR A 577 18.81 23.62 5.49
N VAL A 578 19.75 22.69 5.65
CA VAL A 578 21.03 22.73 4.93
C VAL A 578 20.78 22.68 3.42
N LYS A 579 19.88 21.81 2.95
CA LYS A 579 19.54 21.70 1.52
C LYS A 579 18.97 23.02 0.97
N PHE A 580 18.07 23.67 1.72
CA PHE A 580 17.52 24.98 1.33
C PHE A 580 18.61 26.05 1.29
N PHE A 581 19.45 26.13 2.32
CA PHE A 581 20.57 27.06 2.38
C PHE A 581 21.53 26.88 1.19
N LEU A 582 21.94 25.65 0.89
CA LEU A 582 22.87 25.35 -0.21
C LEU A 582 22.29 25.76 -1.57
N THR A 583 20.98 25.60 -1.75
CA THR A 583 20.27 25.97 -2.98
C THR A 583 20.10 27.49 -3.10
N GLU A 584 19.64 28.15 -2.03
CA GLU A 584 19.38 29.60 -2.01
C GLU A 584 20.68 30.42 -2.09
N ALA A 585 21.74 29.96 -1.42
CA ALA A 585 23.06 30.56 -1.48
C ALA A 585 23.83 30.19 -2.77
N LYS A 586 23.21 29.44 -3.69
CA LYS A 586 23.77 29.02 -4.99
C LYS A 586 25.05 28.18 -4.90
N TYR A 587 25.28 27.48 -3.78
CA TYR A 587 26.35 26.48 -3.69
C TYR A 587 26.02 25.22 -4.50
N VAL A 588 24.73 24.88 -4.62
CA VAL A 588 24.24 23.72 -5.35
C VAL A 588 23.07 24.14 -6.24
N ASN A 589 23.09 23.71 -7.51
CA ASN A 589 21.95 23.83 -8.42
C ASN A 589 21.25 22.47 -8.53
N PRO A 590 20.08 22.27 -7.90
CA PRO A 590 19.41 20.97 -7.87
C PRO A 590 19.11 20.41 -9.26
N SER A 591 18.69 21.23 -10.23
CA SER A 591 18.38 20.75 -11.58
C SER A 591 19.61 20.19 -12.29
N ASN A 592 20.76 20.87 -12.17
CA ASN A 592 22.00 20.39 -12.77
C ASN A 592 22.54 19.16 -12.03
N GLU A 593 22.44 19.12 -10.69
CA GLU A 593 22.88 17.97 -9.91
C GLU A 593 22.02 16.72 -10.13
N GLU A 594 20.70 16.88 -10.37
CA GLU A 594 19.83 15.76 -10.78
C GLU A 594 20.25 15.17 -12.13
N LEU A 595 20.60 16.02 -13.11
CA LEU A 595 21.13 15.56 -14.40
C LEU A 595 22.48 14.86 -14.23
N LYS A 596 23.40 15.44 -13.46
CA LYS A 596 24.71 14.83 -13.18
C LYS A 596 24.56 13.46 -12.51
N LEU A 597 23.66 13.31 -11.54
CA LEU A 597 23.37 12.02 -10.90
C LEU A 597 22.69 11.03 -11.84
N ALA A 598 21.76 11.48 -12.69
CA ALA A 598 21.15 10.63 -13.71
C ALA A 598 22.22 10.07 -14.65
N THR A 599 23.05 10.95 -15.22
CA THR A 599 24.17 10.60 -16.10
C THR A 599 25.13 9.66 -15.39
N PHE A 600 25.54 9.98 -14.15
CA PHE A 600 26.45 9.13 -13.39
C PHE A 600 25.88 7.72 -13.11
N CYS A 601 24.61 7.60 -12.71
CA CYS A 601 23.98 6.29 -12.51
C CYS A 601 23.99 5.47 -13.80
N ILE A 602 23.71 6.11 -14.93
CA ILE A 602 23.67 5.48 -16.25
C ILE A 602 25.08 5.07 -16.70
N ASP A 603 26.06 5.98 -16.58
CA ASP A 603 27.45 5.72 -16.96
C ASP A 603 28.10 4.64 -16.09
N TYR A 604 27.77 4.62 -14.80
CA TYR A 604 28.18 3.55 -13.90
C TYR A 604 27.66 2.19 -14.38
N LEU A 605 26.39 2.11 -14.81
CA LEU A 605 25.81 0.89 -15.36
C LEU A 605 26.38 0.54 -16.75
N ASN A 606 26.86 1.55 -17.50
CA ASN A 606 27.53 1.34 -18.77
C ASN A 606 28.97 0.81 -18.66
N LEU A 607 29.54 0.79 -17.45
CA LEU A 607 30.90 0.29 -17.25
C LEU A 607 30.99 -1.18 -17.68
N PRO A 608 32.13 -1.62 -18.25
CA PRO A 608 32.35 -3.03 -18.59
C PRO A 608 32.12 -3.98 -17.40
N THR A 609 32.31 -3.48 -16.17
CA THR A 609 32.00 -4.24 -14.95
C THR A 609 30.53 -4.63 -14.81
N CYS A 610 29.62 -3.79 -15.28
CA CYS A 610 28.17 -4.00 -15.22
C CYS A 610 27.59 -4.68 -16.48
N VAL A 611 28.35 -4.70 -17.59
CA VAL A 611 27.92 -5.31 -18.86
C VAL A 611 28.47 -6.74 -19.01
N ASP A 612 29.72 -6.98 -18.64
CA ASP A 612 30.32 -8.33 -18.71
C ASP A 612 29.77 -9.25 -17.60
N LEU A 613 30.09 -10.54 -17.69
CA LEU A 613 29.80 -11.48 -16.61
C LEU A 613 30.53 -11.07 -15.31
N PRO A 614 29.81 -10.94 -14.18
CA PRO A 614 30.43 -10.62 -12.90
C PRO A 614 31.46 -11.67 -12.47
N THR A 615 32.54 -11.24 -11.83
CA THR A 615 33.60 -12.12 -11.32
C THR A 615 33.86 -11.87 -9.84
N GLU A 616 34.31 -12.89 -9.11
CA GLU A 616 34.65 -12.76 -7.69
C GLU A 616 35.67 -11.64 -7.43
N LYS A 617 36.68 -11.51 -8.31
CA LYS A 617 37.68 -10.44 -8.21
C LYS A 617 37.04 -9.05 -8.26
N ARG A 618 36.10 -8.82 -9.18
CA ARG A 618 35.38 -7.53 -9.29
C ARG A 618 34.48 -7.28 -8.09
N VAL A 619 33.82 -8.33 -7.56
CA VAL A 619 33.02 -8.22 -6.34
C VAL A 619 33.91 -7.83 -5.15
N VAL A 620 35.01 -8.56 -4.91
CA VAL A 620 35.98 -8.25 -3.85
C VAL A 620 36.56 -6.84 -4.03
N ASN A 621 36.80 -6.41 -5.26
CA ASN A 621 37.28 -5.07 -5.60
C ASN A 621 36.33 -3.93 -5.22
N GLY A 622 35.05 -4.23 -4.97
CA GLY A 622 34.04 -3.22 -4.64
C GLY A 622 33.38 -2.58 -5.85
N ASP A 623 33.49 -3.20 -7.02
CA ASP A 623 32.99 -2.63 -8.28
C ASP A 623 31.47 -2.43 -8.28
N TYR A 624 30.72 -3.20 -7.49
CA TYR A 624 29.25 -3.20 -7.47
C TYR A 624 28.63 -2.45 -6.28
N VAL A 625 29.43 -1.71 -5.50
CA VAL A 625 28.97 -1.08 -4.26
C VAL A 625 27.82 -0.07 -4.51
N PHE A 626 27.85 0.65 -5.64
CA PHE A 626 26.83 1.63 -6.01
C PHE A 626 25.68 1.07 -6.86
N MET A 627 25.77 -0.21 -7.28
CA MET A 627 24.82 -0.85 -8.20
C MET A 627 23.37 -0.73 -7.75
N ASP A 628 23.08 -1.02 -6.48
CA ASP A 628 21.70 -1.00 -5.97
C ASP A 628 21.08 0.40 -6.02
N TYR A 629 21.89 1.45 -5.80
CA TYR A 629 21.41 2.83 -5.92
C TYR A 629 21.17 3.18 -7.39
N ALA A 630 22.15 2.93 -8.26
CA ALA A 630 22.08 3.26 -9.68
C ALA A 630 20.88 2.59 -10.35
N VAL A 631 20.71 1.28 -10.14
CA VAL A 631 19.60 0.48 -10.71
C VAL A 631 18.24 0.96 -10.20
N LEU A 632 18.14 1.38 -8.94
CA LEU A 632 16.87 1.78 -8.33
C LEU A 632 16.47 3.23 -8.64
N TYR A 633 17.42 4.13 -8.93
CA TYR A 633 17.12 5.57 -8.97
C TYR A 633 17.51 6.31 -10.27
N TRP A 634 18.18 5.67 -11.24
CA TRP A 634 18.53 6.31 -12.52
C TRP A 634 17.32 6.99 -13.17
N LEU A 635 16.17 6.32 -13.16
CA LEU A 635 14.94 6.79 -13.79
C LEU A 635 14.32 7.98 -13.03
N GLN A 636 14.38 7.97 -11.70
CA GLN A 636 13.84 9.08 -10.91
C GLN A 636 14.70 10.34 -11.05
N HIS A 637 16.04 10.19 -11.07
CA HIS A 637 16.95 11.30 -11.35
C HIS A 637 16.73 11.87 -12.76
N LEU A 638 16.59 10.99 -13.76
CA LEU A 638 16.26 11.38 -15.13
C LEU A 638 14.98 12.22 -15.17
N GLU A 639 13.90 11.77 -14.52
CA GLU A 639 12.60 12.45 -14.56
C GLU A 639 12.59 13.81 -13.85
N GLU A 640 13.36 13.97 -12.77
CA GLU A 640 13.50 15.24 -12.06
C GLU A 640 14.41 16.21 -12.81
N GLY A 641 15.55 15.74 -13.32
CA GLY A 641 16.53 16.58 -14.03
C GLY A 641 15.99 17.16 -15.34
N VAL A 642 15.17 16.41 -16.08
CA VAL A 642 14.62 16.85 -17.39
C VAL A 642 13.38 17.73 -17.25
N THR A 643 12.90 17.99 -16.03
CA THR A 643 11.75 18.86 -15.79
C THR A 643 12.23 20.31 -15.69
N PRO A 644 11.78 21.24 -16.56
CA PRO A 644 12.24 22.63 -16.53
C PRO A 644 11.93 23.30 -15.18
N GLY A 645 12.94 23.95 -14.60
CA GLY A 645 12.83 24.69 -13.35
C GLY A 645 11.94 25.94 -13.49
N ARG A 646 11.27 26.38 -12.42
CA ARG A 646 10.36 27.55 -12.47
C ARG A 646 11.05 28.91 -12.68
N ASN A 647 12.38 28.97 -12.59
CA ASN A 647 13.19 30.17 -12.70
C ASN A 647 14.26 30.00 -13.80
N GLU A 648 13.83 29.85 -15.05
CA GLU A 648 14.73 29.86 -16.20
C GLU A 648 15.10 31.30 -16.55
N ASP A 649 16.29 31.72 -16.13
CA ASP A 649 17.10 32.75 -16.83
C ASP A 649 18.60 32.75 -16.42
N GLU A 650 19.05 31.89 -15.49
CA GLU A 650 20.48 31.79 -15.13
C GLU A 650 20.98 30.34 -15.27
N GLY A 651 21.53 29.97 -16.44
CA GLY A 651 22.23 28.68 -16.64
C GLY A 651 21.95 27.91 -17.94
N CYS A 652 21.34 28.50 -18.98
CA CYS A 652 20.90 27.78 -20.18
C CYS A 652 22.00 26.98 -20.91
N GLN A 653 23.28 27.36 -20.83
CA GLN A 653 24.34 26.66 -21.54
C GLN A 653 24.81 25.38 -20.83
N GLU A 654 25.20 25.45 -19.55
CA GLU A 654 25.64 24.27 -18.77
C GLU A 654 24.53 23.20 -18.72
N HIS A 655 23.28 23.62 -18.48
CA HIS A 655 22.15 22.69 -18.43
C HIS A 655 21.92 21.99 -19.78
N ALA A 656 22.06 22.70 -20.90
CA ALA A 656 21.94 22.11 -22.23
C ALA A 656 23.07 21.12 -22.51
N GLU A 657 24.31 21.44 -22.13
CA GLU A 657 25.47 20.55 -22.25
C GLU A 657 25.27 19.26 -21.44
N LEU A 658 24.76 19.36 -20.20
CA LEU A 658 24.43 18.19 -19.37
C LEU A 658 23.31 17.32 -19.98
N MET A 659 22.30 17.93 -20.61
CA MET A 659 21.23 17.21 -21.31
C MET A 659 21.73 16.46 -22.55
N GLU A 660 22.70 17.01 -23.28
CA GLU A 660 23.34 16.34 -24.41
C GLU A 660 24.20 15.16 -23.94
N GLN A 661 25.03 15.34 -22.91
CA GLN A 661 25.81 14.27 -22.29
C GLN A 661 24.92 13.11 -21.83
N LEU A 662 23.83 13.44 -21.12
CA LEU A 662 22.85 12.44 -20.68
C LEU A 662 22.24 11.67 -21.85
N ALA A 663 21.95 12.33 -22.98
CA ALA A 663 21.41 11.67 -24.15
C ALA A 663 22.39 10.67 -24.77
N GLU A 664 23.70 10.98 -24.79
CA GLU A 664 24.74 10.06 -25.26
C GLU A 664 24.84 8.83 -24.34
N SER A 665 24.94 9.05 -23.03
CA SER A 665 24.98 7.99 -22.02
C SER A 665 23.75 7.08 -22.05
N LEU A 666 22.55 7.66 -22.22
CA LEU A 666 21.29 6.91 -22.37
C LEU A 666 21.28 6.05 -23.62
N GLY A 667 21.82 6.53 -24.73
CA GLY A 667 21.92 5.75 -25.97
C GLY A 667 22.73 4.47 -25.76
N ILE A 668 23.92 4.60 -25.16
CA ILE A 668 24.81 3.48 -24.84
C ILE A 668 24.12 2.51 -23.87
N PHE A 669 23.51 3.03 -22.82
CA PHE A 669 22.83 2.25 -21.79
C PHE A 669 21.68 1.41 -22.33
N ILE A 670 20.83 2.04 -23.14
CA ILE A 670 19.74 1.33 -23.79
C ILE A 670 20.30 0.26 -24.74
N ASP A 671 21.39 0.52 -25.46
CA ASP A 671 21.98 -0.46 -26.37
C ASP A 671 22.62 -1.65 -25.63
N GLN A 672 23.32 -1.41 -24.53
CA GLN A 672 24.01 -2.44 -23.75
C GLN A 672 23.04 -3.34 -22.95
N HIS A 673 22.00 -2.76 -22.35
CA HIS A 673 21.10 -3.48 -21.44
C HIS A 673 19.78 -3.94 -22.08
N TRP A 674 19.59 -3.76 -23.39
CA TRP A 674 18.32 -4.08 -24.05
C TRP A 674 17.99 -5.58 -24.03
N ALA A 675 16.94 -5.96 -23.29
CA ALA A 675 16.47 -7.34 -23.20
C ALA A 675 15.41 -7.71 -24.25
N ALA A 676 15.03 -6.79 -25.15
CA ALA A 676 14.06 -6.98 -26.23
C ALA A 676 12.72 -7.61 -25.80
N PRO A 677 11.89 -6.88 -25.02
CA PRO A 677 10.64 -7.43 -24.48
C PRO A 677 9.63 -7.73 -25.60
N THR A 678 8.92 -8.85 -25.45
CA THR A 678 7.88 -9.29 -26.42
C THR A 678 6.50 -8.74 -26.08
N VAL A 679 6.29 -8.29 -24.84
CA VAL A 679 5.07 -7.63 -24.36
C VAL A 679 5.45 -6.25 -23.83
N THR A 680 4.80 -5.20 -24.33
CA THR A 680 5.17 -3.81 -24.01
C THR A 680 4.01 -3.04 -23.38
N SER A 681 4.33 -2.26 -22.36
CA SER A 681 3.46 -1.25 -21.77
C SER A 681 3.88 0.13 -22.26
N VAL A 682 2.95 1.09 -22.24
CA VAL A 682 3.18 2.46 -22.76
C VAL A 682 3.14 3.44 -21.60
N LEU A 683 4.07 4.40 -21.58
CA LEU A 683 4.08 5.46 -20.57
C LEU A 683 2.83 6.34 -20.64
N SER A 684 2.49 6.97 -19.52
CA SER A 684 1.41 7.96 -19.50
C SER A 684 1.78 9.19 -20.32
N LYS A 685 0.80 9.83 -20.97
CA LYS A 685 1.00 11.03 -21.81
C LYS A 685 1.69 12.18 -21.08
N ARG A 686 1.60 12.23 -19.74
CA ARG A 686 2.23 13.25 -18.91
C ARG A 686 3.75 13.07 -18.86
N VAL A 687 4.22 11.83 -18.73
CA VAL A 687 5.65 11.48 -18.67
C VAL A 687 6.27 11.61 -20.05
N SER A 688 5.60 11.12 -21.10
CA SER A 688 6.09 11.28 -22.49
C SER A 688 6.24 12.76 -22.90
N LYS A 689 5.50 13.68 -22.28
CA LYS A 689 5.67 15.12 -22.50
C LYS A 689 6.96 15.66 -21.88
N LYS A 690 7.39 15.15 -20.72
CA LYS A 690 8.65 15.54 -20.08
C LYS A 690 9.87 15.10 -20.90
N LEU A 691 9.76 13.97 -21.60
CA LEU A 691 10.84 13.42 -22.43
C LEU A 691 10.90 13.99 -23.85
N GLN A 692 10.28 15.15 -24.10
CA GLN A 692 10.17 15.70 -25.45
C GLN A 692 11.54 15.96 -26.09
N PHE A 693 12.53 16.36 -25.30
CA PHE A 693 13.91 16.57 -25.75
C PHE A 693 14.49 15.32 -26.45
N PHE A 694 14.20 14.13 -25.94
CA PHE A 694 14.77 12.88 -26.49
C PHE A 694 14.06 12.37 -27.75
N GLN A 695 12.94 12.97 -28.19
CA GLN A 695 12.13 12.46 -29.31
C GLN A 695 12.87 12.42 -30.65
N SER A 696 13.89 13.26 -30.82
CA SER A 696 14.73 13.27 -32.03
C SER A 696 15.80 12.17 -32.06
N PHE A 697 16.04 11.48 -30.94
CA PHE A 697 17.09 10.47 -30.81
C PHE A 697 16.59 9.08 -31.21
N GLY A 698 17.45 8.29 -31.86
CA GLY A 698 17.10 6.96 -32.39
C GLY A 698 16.68 5.94 -31.33
N PHE A 699 17.11 6.12 -30.07
CA PHE A 699 16.78 5.23 -28.96
C PHE A 699 15.43 5.55 -28.27
N TYR A 700 14.74 6.63 -28.64
CA TYR A 700 13.55 7.12 -27.92
C TYR A 700 12.44 6.06 -27.73
N ASP A 701 12.13 5.29 -28.77
CA ASP A 701 11.09 4.23 -28.68
C ASP A 701 11.47 3.12 -27.69
N ARG A 702 12.76 2.82 -27.57
CA ARG A 702 13.29 1.87 -26.59
C ARG A 702 13.33 2.47 -25.19
N LEU A 703 13.67 3.76 -25.06
CA LEU A 703 13.62 4.48 -23.79
C LEU A 703 12.21 4.49 -23.18
N ASP A 704 11.17 4.80 -23.97
CA ASP A 704 9.78 4.79 -23.50
C ASP A 704 9.39 3.42 -22.90
N LYS A 705 9.75 2.34 -23.59
CA LYS A 705 9.53 0.94 -23.15
C LYS A 705 10.37 0.58 -21.92
N ALA A 706 11.63 1.01 -21.88
CA ALA A 706 12.54 0.78 -20.77
C ALA A 706 11.99 1.40 -19.49
N MET A 707 11.61 2.68 -19.54
CA MET A 707 11.01 3.39 -18.41
C MET A 707 9.69 2.76 -17.95
N ALA A 708 8.82 2.34 -18.89
CA ALA A 708 7.56 1.68 -18.55
C ALA A 708 7.80 0.33 -17.86
N SER A 709 8.75 -0.47 -18.37
CA SER A 709 9.16 -1.74 -17.76
C SER A 709 9.79 -1.55 -16.38
N THR A 710 10.72 -0.59 -16.22
CA THR A 710 11.37 -0.29 -14.94
C THR A 710 10.36 0.16 -13.88
N ARG A 711 9.40 1.04 -14.23
CA ARG A 711 8.30 1.40 -13.32
C ARG A 711 7.48 0.19 -12.91
N LYS A 712 7.20 -0.71 -13.86
CA LYS A 712 6.49 -1.96 -13.55
C LYS A 712 7.29 -2.82 -12.58
N GLN A 713 8.60 -2.97 -12.77
CA GLN A 713 9.49 -3.73 -11.87
C GLN A 713 9.53 -3.19 -10.44
N TRP A 714 9.46 -1.86 -10.29
CA TRP A 714 9.39 -1.25 -8.96
C TRP A 714 8.05 -1.50 -8.26
N ASN A 715 7.00 -1.76 -9.02
CA ASN A 715 5.62 -1.84 -8.53
C ASN A 715 5.04 -3.25 -8.55
N ASP A 716 5.64 -4.19 -9.27
CA ASP A 716 5.18 -5.56 -9.31
C ASP A 716 5.55 -6.27 -8.01
N PHE A 717 4.55 -6.98 -7.50
CA PHE A 717 4.55 -7.59 -6.19
C PHE A 717 4.56 -9.12 -6.26
N GLY A 718 4.52 -9.68 -7.47
CA GLY A 718 4.73 -11.09 -7.80
C GLY A 718 5.91 -11.30 -8.77
N ASN A 719 6.04 -12.53 -9.28
CA ASN A 719 7.05 -12.84 -10.30
C ASN A 719 6.69 -12.18 -11.64
N MET A 720 7.49 -11.20 -12.06
CA MET A 720 7.35 -10.61 -13.38
C MET A 720 7.67 -11.61 -14.48
N ASP A 721 6.88 -11.58 -15.55
CA ASP A 721 7.20 -12.33 -16.77
C ASP A 721 8.46 -11.72 -17.40
N LYS A 722 9.51 -12.54 -17.56
CA LYS A 722 10.77 -12.12 -18.20
C LYS A 722 10.55 -11.50 -19.59
N ARG A 723 9.45 -11.87 -20.27
CA ARG A 723 9.06 -11.31 -21.58
C ARG A 723 8.66 -9.83 -21.56
N GLU A 724 8.41 -9.26 -20.37
CA GLU A 724 8.04 -7.85 -20.16
C GLU A 724 9.22 -6.98 -19.67
N ILE A 725 10.36 -7.61 -19.36
CA ILE A 725 11.56 -6.94 -18.88
C ILE A 725 12.28 -6.30 -20.08
N ALA A 726 12.39 -4.98 -20.07
CA ALA A 726 13.02 -4.23 -21.16
C ALA A 726 14.54 -4.06 -20.98
N LEU A 727 15.00 -4.05 -19.73
CA LEU A 727 16.39 -3.91 -19.35
C LEU A 727 16.82 -5.09 -18.46
N ASP A 728 17.97 -5.69 -18.73
CA ASP A 728 18.46 -6.90 -18.04
C ASP A 728 19.05 -6.64 -16.63
N LEU A 729 18.83 -5.45 -16.06
CA LEU A 729 19.35 -5.04 -14.75
C LEU A 729 18.97 -5.98 -13.61
N VAL A 730 17.79 -6.62 -13.67
CA VAL A 730 17.35 -7.59 -12.67
C VAL A 730 18.27 -8.82 -12.65
N ASP A 731 18.64 -9.31 -13.83
CA ASP A 731 19.53 -10.47 -13.96
C ASP A 731 20.97 -10.08 -13.56
N LEU A 732 21.42 -8.85 -13.86
CA LEU A 732 22.71 -8.32 -13.38
C LEU A 732 22.77 -8.30 -11.85
N VAL A 733 21.78 -7.68 -11.20
CA VAL A 733 21.70 -7.59 -9.73
C VAL A 733 21.68 -8.98 -9.10
N GLY A 734 20.93 -9.93 -9.69
CA GLY A 734 20.89 -11.33 -9.25
C GLY A 734 22.27 -11.98 -9.28
N ARG A 735 22.95 -11.97 -10.44
CA ARG A 735 24.29 -12.58 -10.60
C ARG A 735 25.33 -12.02 -9.62
N VAL A 736 25.34 -10.70 -9.43
CA VAL A 736 26.28 -10.04 -8.51
C VAL A 736 26.00 -10.45 -7.06
N ARG A 737 24.73 -10.47 -6.65
CA ARG A 737 24.34 -10.86 -5.29
C ARG A 737 24.63 -12.33 -5.01
N ASP A 738 24.41 -13.22 -5.97
CA ASP A 738 24.75 -14.65 -5.83
C ASP A 738 26.24 -14.85 -5.57
N LEU A 739 27.12 -14.17 -6.32
CA LEU A 739 28.56 -14.20 -6.09
C LEU A 739 28.96 -13.60 -4.74
N LEU A 740 28.37 -12.45 -4.39
CA LEU A 740 28.65 -11.78 -3.13
C LEU A 740 28.29 -12.69 -1.94
N GLU A 741 27.14 -13.36 -2.00
CA GLU A 741 26.74 -14.32 -0.97
C GLU A 741 27.58 -15.59 -0.96
N HIS A 742 28.02 -16.08 -2.12
CA HIS A 742 28.97 -17.19 -2.20
C HIS A 742 30.27 -16.86 -1.47
N ILE A 743 30.84 -15.67 -1.74
CA ILE A 743 32.07 -15.18 -1.11
C ILE A 743 31.93 -15.06 0.40
N ILE A 744 30.78 -14.59 0.90
CA ILE A 744 30.54 -14.40 2.34
C ILE A 744 30.28 -15.73 3.05
N SER A 745 29.64 -16.68 2.36
CA SER A 745 29.25 -17.96 2.95
C SER A 745 30.37 -19.00 2.94
N ASP A 746 31.42 -18.82 2.12
CA ASP A 746 32.54 -19.74 2.05
C ASP A 746 33.66 -19.35 3.05
N PRO A 747 33.86 -20.11 4.14
CA PRO A 747 34.91 -19.84 5.12
C PRO A 747 36.34 -20.02 4.56
N MET A 748 36.51 -20.60 3.38
CA MET A 748 37.81 -20.78 2.72
C MET A 748 38.25 -19.55 1.92
N ILE A 749 37.36 -18.57 1.70
CA ILE A 749 37.67 -17.35 0.94
C ILE A 749 38.16 -16.26 1.92
N PRO A 750 39.45 -15.83 1.84
CA PRO A 750 40.07 -14.94 2.84
C PRO A 750 39.65 -13.47 2.72
N PHE A 751 38.68 -13.14 1.87
CA PHE A 751 38.30 -11.76 1.53
C PHE A 751 36.98 -11.29 2.16
N THR A 752 36.39 -12.09 3.04
CA THR A 752 35.10 -11.80 3.70
C THR A 752 35.11 -10.48 4.49
N HIS A 753 36.21 -10.18 5.19
CA HIS A 753 36.38 -8.90 5.88
C HIS A 753 36.40 -7.72 4.88
N THR A 754 37.20 -7.84 3.81
CA THR A 754 37.32 -6.81 2.75
C THR A 754 35.98 -6.51 2.08
N VAL A 755 35.16 -7.54 1.81
CA VAL A 755 33.83 -7.38 1.21
C VAL A 755 32.88 -6.69 2.19
N THR A 756 32.91 -7.07 3.46
CA THR A 756 32.07 -6.46 4.50
C THR A 756 32.42 -4.98 4.72
N ASP A 757 33.71 -4.62 4.64
CA ASP A 757 34.16 -3.23 4.73
C ASP A 757 33.67 -2.40 3.54
N ARG A 758 33.63 -2.98 2.33
CA ARG A 758 33.28 -2.28 1.08
C ARG A 758 31.77 -2.17 0.85
N TYR A 759 30.99 -3.20 1.19
CA TYR A 759 29.54 -3.23 0.93
C TYR A 759 28.68 -3.06 2.20
N GLY A 760 29.31 -3.00 3.38
CA GLY A 760 28.65 -2.91 4.68
C GLY A 760 28.30 -4.28 5.28
N LYS A 761 27.67 -4.26 6.46
CA LYS A 761 27.36 -5.48 7.25
C LYS A 761 26.12 -6.24 6.80
N SER A 762 25.22 -5.58 6.08
CA SER A 762 23.90 -6.11 5.71
C SER A 762 23.87 -6.56 4.25
N LEU A 763 24.59 -7.64 3.97
CA LEU A 763 24.94 -8.08 2.62
C LEU A 763 23.86 -8.94 1.95
N PHE A 764 23.01 -9.59 2.75
CA PHE A 764 21.94 -10.44 2.25
C PHE A 764 20.72 -9.57 1.92
N LYS A 765 20.49 -9.28 0.63
CA LYS A 765 19.49 -8.29 0.20
C LYS A 765 18.22 -8.94 -0.35
N CYS A 766 17.08 -8.29 -0.16
CA CYS A 766 15.83 -8.75 -0.75
C CYS A 766 15.86 -8.53 -2.28
N PRO A 767 15.49 -9.52 -3.12
CA PRO A 767 15.52 -9.35 -4.58
C PRO A 767 14.42 -8.41 -5.10
N ARG A 768 13.41 -8.10 -4.28
CA ARG A 768 12.25 -7.29 -4.68
C ARG A 768 12.56 -5.80 -4.59
N PHE A 769 12.58 -5.11 -5.73
CA PHE A 769 12.90 -3.67 -5.85
C PHE A 769 11.95 -2.79 -5.03
N SER A 770 10.68 -3.19 -4.91
CA SER A 770 9.68 -2.50 -4.10
C SER A 770 9.90 -2.62 -2.59
N CYS A 771 10.85 -3.45 -2.14
CA CYS A 771 11.09 -3.72 -0.74
C CYS A 771 12.18 -2.80 -0.19
N LYS A 772 11.98 -2.20 0.99
CA LYS A 772 13.02 -1.40 1.66
C LYS A 772 14.32 -2.17 1.91
N PHE A 773 14.22 -3.49 2.09
CA PHE A 773 15.37 -4.37 2.29
C PHE A 773 16.09 -4.76 0.99
N PHE A 774 15.65 -4.21 -0.16
CA PHE A 774 16.39 -4.29 -1.40
C PHE A 774 17.75 -3.63 -1.29
N SER A 775 17.82 -2.42 -0.70
CA SER A 775 19.07 -1.69 -0.49
C SER A 775 19.63 -1.89 0.92
N GLN A 776 18.75 -1.98 1.94
CA GLN A 776 19.18 -2.09 3.34
C GLN A 776 19.80 -3.46 3.67
N GLY A 777 19.22 -4.53 3.14
CA GLY A 777 19.65 -5.90 3.39
C GLY A 777 19.47 -6.39 4.83
N PHE A 778 20.05 -7.56 5.10
CA PHE A 778 20.04 -8.28 6.36
C PHE A 778 21.45 -8.73 6.72
N PRO A 779 21.77 -8.89 8.01
CA PRO A 779 23.08 -9.40 8.45
C PRO A 779 23.27 -10.88 8.15
N SER A 780 22.20 -11.65 7.94
CA SER A 780 22.26 -13.09 7.69
C SER A 780 21.30 -13.54 6.58
N ARG A 781 21.70 -14.63 5.89
CA ARG A 781 20.86 -15.34 4.93
C ARG A 781 19.54 -15.77 5.54
N ASP A 782 19.57 -16.32 6.75
CA ASP A 782 18.37 -16.81 7.45
C ASP A 782 17.36 -15.69 7.74
N GLU A 783 17.80 -14.50 8.10
CA GLU A 783 16.91 -13.34 8.27
C GLU A 783 16.29 -12.89 6.95
N ARG A 784 17.11 -12.83 5.90
CA ARG A 784 16.64 -12.53 4.54
C ARG A 784 15.64 -13.56 4.06
N ASP A 785 15.90 -14.85 4.23
CA ASP A 785 15.06 -15.94 3.72
C ASP A 785 13.75 -16.02 4.50
N ARG A 786 13.79 -15.80 5.82
CA ARG A 786 12.57 -15.61 6.61
C ARG A 786 11.77 -14.40 6.16
N HIS A 787 12.43 -13.34 5.70
CA HIS A 787 11.76 -12.17 5.13
C HIS A 787 11.18 -12.45 3.74
N ILE A 788 11.95 -13.07 2.83
CA ILE A 788 11.52 -13.46 1.49
C ILE A 788 10.34 -14.43 1.55
N SER A 789 10.37 -15.39 2.48
CA SER A 789 9.26 -16.32 2.67
C SER A 789 7.95 -15.61 3.07
N LYS A 790 8.01 -14.41 3.69
CA LYS A 790 6.82 -13.57 3.93
C LYS A 790 6.25 -12.93 2.66
N HIS A 791 7.05 -12.83 1.60
CA HIS A 791 6.63 -12.40 0.27
C HIS A 791 6.16 -13.59 -0.57
N GLU A 792 6.95 -14.66 -0.64
CA GLU A 792 6.74 -15.79 -1.55
C GLU A 792 5.76 -16.84 -1.02
N ARG A 793 5.69 -16.99 0.31
CA ARG A 793 4.84 -17.97 1.01
C ARG A 793 4.92 -19.38 0.41
N PRO A 794 6.11 -20.00 0.39
CA PRO A 794 6.39 -21.19 -0.41
C PRO A 794 5.64 -22.45 0.05
N PHE A 795 5.24 -22.52 1.33
CA PHE A 795 4.67 -23.72 1.91
C PHE A 795 3.18 -23.82 1.60
N ARG A 796 2.80 -24.44 0.49
CA ARG A 796 1.39 -24.61 0.08
C ARG A 796 0.71 -25.76 0.83
N CYS A 797 -0.59 -25.63 1.06
CA CYS A 797 -1.41 -26.76 1.52
C CYS A 797 -1.51 -27.78 0.38
N PRO A 798 -1.35 -29.10 0.63
CA PRO A 798 -1.45 -30.11 -0.42
C PRO A 798 -2.89 -30.39 -0.89
N GLU A 799 -3.90 -29.96 -0.13
CA GLU A 799 -5.31 -30.16 -0.47
C GLU A 799 -5.76 -29.13 -1.52
N GLU A 800 -6.05 -29.55 -2.75
CA GLU A 800 -6.36 -28.64 -3.88
C GLU A 800 -7.60 -27.77 -3.64
N THR A 801 -8.52 -28.27 -2.81
CA THR A 801 -9.73 -27.53 -2.39
C THR A 801 -9.45 -26.53 -1.26
N CYS A 802 -8.30 -26.63 -0.59
CA CYS A 802 -7.88 -25.69 0.43
C CYS A 802 -7.29 -24.43 -0.21
N TYR A 803 -7.77 -23.27 0.20
CA TYR A 803 -7.29 -22.00 -0.35
C TYR A 803 -5.78 -21.77 -0.12
N PHE A 804 -5.15 -22.39 0.88
CA PHE A 804 -3.70 -22.31 1.06
C PHE A 804 -2.89 -23.17 0.06
N TYR A 805 -3.55 -23.95 -0.80
CA TYR A 805 -2.92 -24.58 -1.97
C TYR A 805 -2.38 -23.54 -2.95
N ALA A 806 -3.15 -22.48 -3.21
CA ALA A 806 -2.73 -21.39 -4.10
C ALA A 806 -1.85 -20.34 -3.39
N TRP A 807 -2.09 -20.08 -2.10
CA TRP A 807 -1.53 -18.94 -1.36
C TRP A 807 -0.32 -19.26 -0.47
N GLY A 808 -0.22 -20.51 0.01
CA GLY A 808 0.83 -20.97 0.91
C GLY A 808 1.04 -20.19 2.21
N PHE A 809 2.05 -20.61 2.94
CA PHE A 809 2.46 -20.07 4.22
C PHE A 809 3.89 -19.56 4.13
N ALA A 810 4.20 -18.53 4.93
CA ALA A 810 5.56 -18.05 5.05
C ALA A 810 6.46 -19.08 5.73
N PHE A 811 5.95 -19.85 6.68
CA PHE A 811 6.72 -20.85 7.42
C PHE A 811 6.04 -22.21 7.41
N GLU A 812 6.86 -23.26 7.35
CA GLU A 812 6.36 -24.63 7.37
C GLU A 812 5.63 -24.96 8.68
N ALA A 813 6.05 -24.37 9.80
CA ALA A 813 5.36 -24.51 11.08
C ALA A 813 3.91 -24.02 11.02
N ASP A 814 3.65 -22.92 10.32
CA ASP A 814 2.29 -22.40 10.12
C ASP A 814 1.47 -23.32 9.21
N ARG A 815 2.11 -23.91 8.17
CA ARG A 815 1.47 -24.94 7.33
C ARG A 815 1.15 -26.19 8.15
N LYS A 816 2.09 -26.71 8.95
CA LYS A 816 1.92 -27.91 9.78
C LYS A 816 0.81 -27.70 10.80
N LYS A 817 0.86 -26.59 11.52
CA LYS A 817 -0.22 -26.17 12.43
C LYS A 817 -1.55 -26.08 11.69
N HIS A 818 -1.59 -25.48 10.50
CA HIS A 818 -2.78 -25.46 9.67
C HIS A 818 -3.25 -26.87 9.27
N MET A 819 -2.37 -27.78 8.89
CA MET A 819 -2.71 -29.16 8.55
C MET A 819 -3.28 -29.91 9.76
N GLU A 820 -2.64 -29.77 10.91
CA GLU A 820 -3.07 -30.34 12.20
C GLU A 820 -4.43 -29.78 12.64
N GLU A 821 -4.71 -28.50 12.37
CA GLU A 821 -5.94 -27.85 12.76
C GLU A 821 -7.06 -28.02 11.71
N ASN A 822 -6.77 -28.20 10.43
CA ASN A 822 -7.80 -28.05 9.38
C ASN A 822 -7.91 -29.25 8.43
N HIS A 823 -6.90 -30.11 8.39
CA HIS A 823 -6.82 -31.29 7.51
C HIS A 823 -6.53 -32.59 8.27
N SER A 824 -6.55 -32.55 9.61
CA SER A 824 -6.43 -33.73 10.45
C SER A 824 -7.69 -34.60 10.37
N THR A 825 -7.79 -35.40 9.32
CA THR A 825 -8.40 -36.72 9.43
C THR A 825 -7.47 -37.56 10.27
N THR A 826 -7.94 -38.03 11.42
CA THR A 826 -7.32 -39.06 12.23
C THR A 826 -6.96 -40.25 11.34
N SER A 827 -5.71 -40.36 10.88
CA SER A 827 -5.18 -41.65 10.46
C SER A 827 -4.77 -42.38 11.74
N TYR A 828 -5.63 -43.30 12.15
CA TYR A 828 -5.33 -44.34 13.12
C TYR A 828 -4.35 -45.38 12.55
N GLU A 829 -3.34 -44.94 11.80
CA GLU A 829 -2.32 -45.79 11.18
C GLU A 829 -0.97 -45.06 11.30
N ASP A 830 -0.46 -45.04 12.53
CA ASP A 830 0.98 -45.01 12.86
C ASP A 830 1.17 -45.36 14.35
N ARG A 831 0.37 -46.31 14.83
CA ARG A 831 0.83 -47.25 15.84
C ARG A 831 1.22 -48.47 15.04
N GLU A 832 2.51 -48.77 14.99
CA GLU A 832 3.08 -50.02 14.50
C GLU A 832 2.18 -51.18 14.94
N PHE A 833 1.33 -51.65 14.02
CA PHE A 833 0.84 -53.01 14.10
C PHE A 833 2.01 -53.89 13.65
N PRO A 834 2.30 -54.99 14.35
CA PRO A 834 3.51 -55.77 14.12
C PRO A 834 3.60 -56.14 12.64
N THR A 835 4.77 -55.98 12.04
CA THR A 835 4.98 -56.46 10.68
C THR A 835 4.79 -57.98 10.62
N ASP A 836 4.49 -58.53 9.44
CA ASP A 836 4.39 -59.99 9.27
C ASP A 836 5.69 -60.69 9.74
N GLN A 837 6.82 -59.98 9.68
CA GLN A 837 8.10 -60.38 10.25
C GLN A 837 8.09 -60.54 11.79
N ASP A 838 7.34 -59.71 12.51
CA ASP A 838 7.18 -59.77 13.97
C ASP A 838 6.19 -60.86 14.42
N ILE A 839 5.27 -61.24 13.53
CA ILE A 839 4.39 -62.41 13.68
C ILE A 839 5.16 -63.71 13.36
N GLU A 840 5.99 -63.71 12.32
CA GLU A 840 6.82 -64.85 11.92
C GLU A 840 7.96 -65.13 12.91
N ASN A 841 8.55 -64.10 13.51
CA ASN A 841 9.58 -64.26 14.55
C ASN A 841 9.03 -64.87 15.85
N SER A 842 7.71 -64.89 16.05
CA SER A 842 7.04 -65.63 17.13
C SER A 842 6.75 -67.10 16.76
N ILE A 843 7.02 -67.51 15.52
CA ILE A 843 6.95 -68.89 15.03
C ILE A 843 8.36 -69.35 14.66
N VAL A 844 9.32 -69.19 15.58
CA VAL A 844 10.49 -70.10 15.62
C VAL A 844 10.00 -71.46 16.11
N ALA A 845 9.25 -72.16 15.26
CA ALA A 845 8.82 -73.51 15.50
C ALA A 845 8.77 -74.28 14.19
N GLY A 846 9.95 -74.48 13.61
CA GLY A 846 10.18 -75.67 12.81
C GLY A 846 10.65 -75.44 11.39
N ARG A 847 11.98 -75.51 11.27
CA ARG A 847 12.67 -76.30 10.24
C ARG A 847 12.74 -75.75 8.81
N GLU A 848 13.97 -75.37 8.50
CA GLU A 848 14.79 -75.92 7.41
C GLU A 848 14.52 -75.53 5.95
N ARG A 849 15.63 -75.09 5.34
CA ARG A 849 16.18 -75.48 4.02
C ARG A 849 15.79 -74.66 2.76
N SER A 850 16.70 -73.73 2.42
CA SER A 850 17.71 -73.86 1.34
C SER A 850 17.41 -73.50 -0.13
N TYR A 851 18.43 -72.86 -0.73
CA TYR A 851 18.89 -72.77 -2.13
C TYR A 851 18.30 -71.71 -3.10
N GLU A 852 19.10 -70.65 -3.30
CA GLU A 852 19.85 -70.29 -4.53
C GLU A 852 19.19 -70.24 -5.94
N ASN A 853 19.51 -69.12 -6.61
CA ASN A 853 19.88 -68.95 -8.04
C ASN A 853 18.75 -68.90 -9.09
N GLU A 854 18.84 -68.22 -10.25
CA GLU A 854 19.78 -67.29 -10.90
C GLU A 854 19.11 -66.77 -12.19
N ASP A 855 19.68 -65.69 -12.75
CA ASP A 855 19.77 -65.35 -14.18
C ASP A 855 18.57 -64.79 -14.99
N GLY A 856 18.85 -63.65 -15.64
CA GLY A 856 19.13 -63.75 -17.08
C GLY A 856 18.48 -62.74 -18.03
N ASN A 857 19.21 -61.64 -18.29
CA ASN A 857 19.46 -60.96 -19.57
C ASN A 857 18.48 -60.00 -20.27
N GLU A 858 19.17 -58.99 -20.83
CA GLU A 858 18.85 -57.87 -21.73
C GLU A 858 18.14 -58.24 -23.04
N LEU A 859 17.48 -57.24 -23.66
CA LEU A 859 17.71 -56.81 -25.06
C LEU A 859 16.81 -55.60 -25.44
N GLU A 860 17.45 -54.51 -25.86
CA GLU A 860 16.95 -53.57 -26.90
C GLU A 860 17.36 -54.14 -28.30
N PRO A 861 16.82 -53.71 -29.49
CA PRO A 861 16.71 -52.30 -29.89
C PRO A 861 15.65 -51.88 -30.97
N SER A 862 15.59 -50.56 -31.19
CA SER A 862 15.54 -49.85 -32.50
C SER A 862 14.23 -49.40 -33.18
N MET A 863 14.33 -48.14 -33.64
CA MET A 863 13.80 -47.49 -34.86
C MET A 863 12.50 -46.65 -34.86
N GLU A 864 12.77 -45.35 -34.98
CA GLU A 864 12.28 -44.36 -35.95
C GLU A 864 11.06 -43.47 -35.64
N VAL A 865 11.38 -42.18 -35.71
CA VAL A 865 10.59 -40.95 -35.59
C VAL A 865 10.26 -40.45 -37.01
N GLU A 866 9.11 -39.80 -37.20
CA GLU A 866 8.88 -38.57 -38.00
C GLU A 866 7.35 -38.24 -38.06
N PRO A 867 6.91 -37.02 -38.41
CA PRO A 867 6.05 -36.21 -37.55
C PRO A 867 4.78 -35.64 -38.22
N VAL A 868 4.06 -34.86 -37.42
CA VAL A 868 2.80 -34.14 -37.68
C VAL A 868 2.99 -32.97 -38.68
N PRO A 869 2.05 -32.72 -39.63
CA PRO A 869 2.22 -31.70 -40.67
C PRO A 869 1.87 -30.28 -40.21
N ASN A 870 2.69 -29.31 -40.67
CA ASN A 870 2.45 -27.87 -40.58
C ASN A 870 1.67 -27.34 -41.82
N PRO A 871 0.87 -26.27 -41.66
CA PRO A 871 0.20 -25.57 -42.75
C PRO A 871 1.14 -24.63 -43.55
N THR A 872 0.86 -24.51 -44.85
CA THR A 872 1.65 -23.85 -45.89
C THR A 872 1.56 -22.31 -45.94
N PRO A 873 2.54 -21.64 -46.58
CA PRO A 873 2.79 -20.19 -46.48
C PRO A 873 2.05 -19.35 -47.56
N PRO A 874 1.95 -18.02 -47.36
CA PRO A 874 1.47 -17.10 -48.39
C PRO A 874 2.61 -16.68 -49.36
N PRO A 875 2.29 -16.32 -50.62
CA PRO A 875 3.28 -16.04 -51.66
C PRO A 875 3.83 -14.60 -51.61
N THR A 876 5.04 -14.43 -52.13
CA THR A 876 5.88 -13.21 -52.10
C THR A 876 5.68 -12.25 -53.28
N ALA A 877 5.73 -10.96 -52.92
CA ALA A 877 6.25 -9.75 -53.60
C ALA A 877 6.11 -9.53 -55.13
N VAL A 878 5.45 -8.41 -55.48
CA VAL A 878 5.78 -7.59 -56.67
C VAL A 878 5.94 -6.12 -56.26
N ARG A 879 7.07 -5.50 -56.62
CA ARG A 879 7.35 -4.06 -56.45
C ARG A 879 6.78 -3.23 -57.61
N ARG A 880 6.20 -2.05 -57.32
CA ARG A 880 6.47 -0.73 -57.97
C ARG A 880 5.45 0.35 -57.57
N GLY A 881 5.97 1.56 -57.27
CA GLY A 881 5.28 2.85 -57.51
C GLY A 881 4.87 3.66 -56.29
N LYS A 882 5.46 4.87 -56.12
CA LYS A 882 4.98 5.95 -55.24
C LYS A 882 3.49 6.23 -55.50
N LYS A 883 2.62 6.21 -54.47
CA LYS A 883 1.23 6.67 -54.55
C LYS A 883 0.79 7.46 -53.30
N PRO A 884 -0.09 8.46 -53.46
CA PRO A 884 -0.34 9.51 -52.48
C PRO A 884 -1.17 9.02 -51.28
N ARG A 885 -1.11 9.77 -50.17
CA ARG A 885 -1.97 9.56 -48.98
C ARG A 885 -3.43 9.44 -49.40
N GLN A 886 -3.99 8.24 -49.28
CA GLN A 886 -5.40 7.98 -49.51
C GLN A 886 -6.21 8.53 -48.33
N THR A 887 -6.84 9.69 -48.52
CA THR A 887 -7.66 10.38 -47.52
C THR A 887 -9.11 9.90 -47.47
N GLN A 888 -9.48 8.93 -48.32
CA GLN A 888 -10.84 8.40 -48.45
C GLN A 888 -10.84 6.89 -48.75
N PHE A 889 -11.57 6.14 -47.94
CA PHE A 889 -11.74 4.69 -48.01
C PHE A 889 -13.13 4.37 -48.57
N ILE A 890 -13.19 3.93 -49.82
CA ILE A 890 -14.43 3.66 -50.55
C ILE A 890 -14.82 2.19 -50.35
N CYS A 891 -16.10 1.92 -50.16
CA CYS A 891 -16.61 0.55 -50.17
C CYS A 891 -16.75 0.06 -51.62
N GLU A 892 -16.17 -1.09 -51.92
CA GLU A 892 -16.24 -1.65 -53.29
C GLU A 892 -17.61 -2.30 -53.59
N SER A 893 -18.41 -2.60 -52.56
CA SER A 893 -19.72 -3.23 -52.68
C SER A 893 -20.90 -2.23 -52.67
N CYS A 894 -20.66 -0.95 -52.37
CA CYS A 894 -21.69 0.10 -52.45
C CYS A 894 -21.05 1.51 -52.50
N PRO A 895 -21.77 2.55 -52.96
CA PRO A 895 -21.17 3.87 -53.24
C PRO A 895 -20.77 4.70 -51.99
N LYS A 896 -20.62 4.10 -50.81
CA LYS A 896 -20.28 4.81 -49.57
C LYS A 896 -18.77 4.99 -49.39
N VAL A 897 -18.38 6.19 -48.94
CA VAL A 897 -17.00 6.61 -48.72
C VAL A 897 -16.77 6.98 -47.25
N PHE A 898 -15.64 6.55 -46.68
CA PHE A 898 -15.31 6.70 -45.26
C PHE A 898 -13.95 7.36 -45.08
N THR A 899 -13.80 8.20 -44.06
CA THR A 899 -12.55 8.95 -43.79
C THR A 899 -11.55 8.19 -42.91
N LYS A 900 -11.96 7.07 -42.31
CA LYS A 900 -11.12 6.21 -41.45
C LYS A 900 -11.29 4.74 -41.83
N ARG A 901 -10.19 3.99 -41.86
CA ARG A 901 -10.17 2.54 -42.20
C ARG A 901 -11.05 1.70 -41.28
N SER A 902 -11.08 2.01 -39.98
CA SER A 902 -11.94 1.33 -39.00
C SER A 902 -13.44 1.47 -39.29
N ASN A 903 -13.85 2.62 -39.84
CA ASN A 903 -15.25 2.87 -40.22
C ASN A 903 -15.61 2.13 -41.51
N LEU A 904 -14.69 2.06 -42.49
CA LEU A 904 -14.87 1.21 -43.67
C LEU A 904 -14.96 -0.27 -43.26
N ASN A 905 -14.04 -0.78 -42.44
CA ASN A 905 -14.05 -2.17 -41.96
C ASN A 905 -15.35 -2.51 -41.22
N SER A 906 -15.82 -1.61 -40.36
CA SER A 906 -17.12 -1.76 -39.70
C SER A 906 -18.26 -1.81 -40.73
N HIS A 907 -18.25 -0.93 -41.73
CA HIS A 907 -19.24 -0.91 -42.80
C HIS A 907 -19.21 -2.16 -43.68
N LEU A 908 -18.04 -2.71 -43.99
CA LEU A 908 -17.91 -3.92 -44.81
C LEU A 908 -18.62 -5.11 -44.18
N GLN A 909 -18.65 -5.21 -42.86
CA GLN A 909 -19.43 -6.24 -42.17
C GLN A 909 -20.93 -6.15 -42.48
N SER A 910 -21.47 -4.98 -42.82
CA SER A 910 -22.89 -4.83 -43.17
C SER A 910 -23.30 -5.41 -44.54
N HIS A 911 -22.33 -5.81 -45.36
CA HIS A 911 -22.58 -6.53 -46.62
C HIS A 911 -22.68 -8.05 -46.42
N GLY A 912 -22.31 -8.56 -45.25
CA GLY A 912 -22.49 -9.96 -44.88
C GLY A 912 -23.95 -10.27 -44.50
N ILE A 913 -24.44 -11.43 -44.93
CA ILE A 913 -25.80 -11.93 -44.58
C ILE A 913 -25.82 -12.47 -43.14
N GLU A 914 -24.65 -12.81 -42.57
CA GLU A 914 -24.55 -13.33 -41.21
C GLU A 914 -24.69 -12.22 -40.16
N ARG A 915 -25.66 -12.40 -39.26
CA ARG A 915 -25.94 -11.52 -38.12
C ARG A 915 -25.71 -12.31 -36.83
N PRO A 916 -24.44 -12.50 -36.42
CA PRO A 916 -24.09 -13.44 -35.34
C PRO A 916 -24.64 -13.01 -33.98
N TYR A 917 -25.01 -11.74 -33.81
CA TYR A 917 -25.48 -11.20 -32.55
C TYR A 917 -27.01 -11.13 -32.55
N LYS A 918 -27.65 -12.26 -32.25
CA LYS A 918 -29.10 -12.36 -32.09
C LYS A 918 -29.52 -11.84 -30.71
N CYS A 919 -30.59 -11.05 -30.67
CA CYS A 919 -31.16 -10.67 -29.39
C CYS A 919 -31.95 -11.84 -28.79
N PRO A 920 -31.70 -12.22 -27.52
CA PRO A 920 -32.47 -13.28 -26.87
C PRO A 920 -33.86 -12.79 -26.44
N GLU A 921 -34.07 -11.48 -26.40
CA GLU A 921 -35.31 -10.85 -25.91
C GLU A 921 -36.26 -10.45 -27.07
N CYS A 922 -35.82 -10.54 -28.33
CA CYS A 922 -36.67 -10.40 -29.53
C CYS A 922 -35.96 -10.94 -30.78
N ASP A 923 -36.68 -11.19 -31.87
CA ASP A 923 -36.13 -11.78 -33.11
C ASP A 923 -35.18 -10.86 -33.92
N THR A 924 -34.73 -9.75 -33.34
CA THR A 924 -33.84 -8.81 -34.03
C THR A 924 -32.38 -9.27 -33.91
N SER A 925 -31.70 -9.41 -35.05
CA SER A 925 -30.29 -9.83 -35.11
C SER A 925 -29.41 -8.72 -35.67
N PHE A 926 -28.20 -8.59 -35.17
CA PHE A 926 -27.25 -7.53 -35.52
C PHE A 926 -25.94 -8.08 -36.04
N VAL A 927 -25.34 -7.35 -36.96
CA VAL A 927 -24.02 -7.66 -37.54
C VAL A 927 -22.88 -7.30 -36.57
N ARG A 928 -23.08 -6.28 -35.72
CA ARG A 928 -22.03 -5.76 -34.83
C ARG A 928 -22.42 -5.85 -33.36
N GLN A 929 -21.47 -6.27 -32.52
CA GLN A 929 -21.65 -6.45 -31.07
C GLN A 929 -22.08 -5.16 -30.35
N ASN A 930 -21.55 -4.01 -30.75
CA ASN A 930 -21.94 -2.72 -30.16
C ASN A 930 -23.37 -2.30 -30.50
N ASP A 931 -23.86 -2.66 -31.69
CA ASP A 931 -25.23 -2.38 -32.12
C ASP A 931 -26.21 -3.32 -31.39
N PHE A 932 -25.83 -4.59 -31.20
CA PHE A 932 -26.53 -5.54 -30.35
C PHE A 932 -26.61 -5.08 -28.89
N ASN A 933 -25.47 -4.72 -28.28
CA ASN A 933 -25.43 -4.22 -26.90
C ASN A 933 -26.27 -2.96 -26.71
N ARG A 934 -26.29 -2.05 -27.70
CA ARG A 934 -27.13 -0.85 -27.69
C ARG A 934 -28.62 -1.18 -27.85
N HIS A 935 -28.97 -2.15 -28.70
CA HIS A 935 -30.34 -2.61 -28.84
C HIS A 935 -30.83 -3.31 -27.58
N ARG A 936 -30.00 -4.15 -26.94
CA ARG A 936 -30.33 -4.83 -25.67
C ARG A 936 -30.65 -3.85 -24.54
N LYS A 937 -30.04 -2.66 -24.55
CA LYS A 937 -30.38 -1.58 -23.60
C LYS A 937 -31.80 -1.02 -23.79
N LYS A 938 -32.42 -1.15 -24.97
CA LYS A 938 -33.82 -0.74 -25.19
C LYS A 938 -34.82 -1.66 -24.49
N HIS A 939 -34.50 -2.95 -24.33
CA HIS A 939 -35.34 -3.90 -23.60
C HIS A 939 -35.30 -3.66 -22.08
N LYS A 940 -34.15 -3.20 -21.56
CA LYS A 940 -34.00 -2.79 -20.15
C LYS A 940 -34.70 -1.47 -19.78
N GLY A 941 -35.36 -0.81 -20.73
CA GLY A 941 -36.19 0.38 -20.45
C GLY A 941 -35.43 1.62 -19.96
N GLU A 942 -34.10 1.66 -20.03
CA GLU A 942 -33.30 2.82 -19.61
C GLU A 942 -33.63 4.04 -20.47
N LYS A 943 -34.42 4.96 -19.92
CA LYS A 943 -34.69 6.29 -20.48
C LYS A 943 -33.97 7.33 -19.64
N PHE A 944 -33.35 8.29 -20.31
CA PHE A 944 -32.68 9.43 -19.70
C PHE A 944 -33.70 10.56 -19.54
N ASP A 945 -33.99 10.98 -18.32
CA ASP A 945 -34.98 12.01 -18.02
C ASP A 945 -34.35 13.41 -17.93
N CYS A 946 -35.04 14.42 -18.48
CA CYS A 946 -34.71 15.81 -18.19
C CYS A 946 -35.42 16.21 -16.88
N ARG A 947 -34.66 16.41 -15.81
CA ARG A 947 -35.21 16.74 -14.48
C ARG A 947 -35.95 18.08 -14.38
N GLY A 948 -35.77 18.98 -15.35
CA GLY A 948 -36.51 20.25 -15.37
C GLY A 948 -37.84 20.21 -16.12
N CYS A 949 -38.04 19.30 -17.09
CA CYS A 949 -39.32 19.18 -17.83
C CYS A 949 -39.93 17.78 -17.87
N GLY A 950 -39.31 16.80 -17.22
CA GLY A 950 -39.79 15.41 -17.14
C GLY A 950 -39.77 14.62 -18.46
N LYS A 951 -39.21 15.16 -19.55
CA LYS A 951 -39.17 14.45 -20.84
C LYS A 951 -38.17 13.30 -20.79
N LEU A 952 -38.60 12.15 -21.29
CA LEU A 952 -37.81 10.92 -21.33
C LEU A 952 -37.20 10.71 -22.71
N PHE A 953 -35.88 10.52 -22.75
CA PHE A 953 -35.11 10.30 -23.97
C PHE A 953 -34.53 8.90 -23.98
N SER A 954 -34.60 8.21 -25.12
CA SER A 954 -34.09 6.85 -25.24
C SER A 954 -32.55 6.75 -25.27
N ARG A 955 -31.83 7.89 -25.32
CA ARG A 955 -30.36 7.95 -25.39
C ARG A 955 -29.82 9.19 -24.70
N LYS A 956 -28.67 9.06 -24.03
CA LYS A 956 -27.98 10.14 -23.32
C LYS A 956 -27.58 11.30 -24.24
N ASP A 957 -27.01 10.99 -25.40
CA ASP A 957 -26.61 12.01 -26.39
C ASP A 957 -27.80 12.81 -26.94
N THR A 958 -29.02 12.26 -26.87
CA THR A 958 -30.25 12.96 -27.27
C THR A 958 -30.77 13.85 -26.15
N LEU A 959 -30.58 13.45 -24.88
CA LEU A 959 -30.80 14.31 -23.71
C LEU A 959 -29.78 15.47 -23.66
N ASP A 960 -28.52 15.20 -24.00
CA ASP A 960 -27.48 16.24 -24.04
C ASP A 960 -27.83 17.31 -25.09
N LYS A 961 -28.24 16.90 -26.30
CA LYS A 961 -28.79 17.83 -27.32
C LYS A 961 -30.06 18.55 -26.86
N HIS A 962 -30.90 17.90 -26.05
CA HIS A 962 -32.05 18.58 -25.45
C HIS A 962 -31.60 19.70 -24.48
N TYR A 963 -30.57 19.49 -23.66
CA TYR A 963 -30.01 20.52 -22.78
C TYR A 963 -29.34 21.69 -23.51
N GLU A 964 -28.96 21.50 -24.77
CA GLU A 964 -28.45 22.58 -25.64
C GLU A 964 -29.57 23.41 -26.27
N SER A 965 -30.80 22.86 -26.34
CA SER A 965 -31.98 23.58 -26.83
C SER A 965 -32.42 24.69 -25.85
N ARG A 966 -33.16 25.69 -26.37
CA ARG A 966 -33.69 26.79 -25.55
C ARG A 966 -34.50 26.29 -24.34
N VAL A 967 -35.35 25.28 -24.57
CA VAL A 967 -36.21 24.68 -23.54
C VAL A 967 -35.38 23.91 -22.50
N GLY A 968 -34.39 23.12 -22.93
CA GLY A 968 -33.54 22.36 -21.99
C GLY A 968 -32.59 23.23 -21.16
N ARG A 969 -32.22 24.43 -21.64
CA ARG A 969 -31.43 25.39 -20.85
C ARG A 969 -32.24 25.99 -19.68
N GLU A 970 -33.53 26.24 -19.85
CA GLU A 970 -34.43 26.67 -18.76
C GLU A 970 -34.64 25.56 -17.70
N CYS A 971 -34.72 24.31 -18.15
CA CYS A 971 -34.77 23.14 -17.27
C CYS A 971 -33.56 23.06 -16.31
N ARG A 972 -32.38 23.50 -16.73
CA ARG A 972 -31.16 23.52 -15.89
C ARG A 972 -31.16 24.64 -14.85
N ARG A 973 -31.67 25.83 -15.18
CA ARG A 973 -31.71 26.99 -14.27
C ARG A 973 -32.73 26.81 -13.13
N SER A 974 -33.79 26.06 -13.37
CA SER A 974 -34.84 25.80 -12.37
C SER A 974 -34.40 24.85 -11.23
N LEU A 975 -33.30 24.10 -11.44
CA LEU A 975 -32.76 23.12 -10.46
C LEU A 975 -31.70 23.71 -9.52
N THR A 976 -31.33 24.98 -9.66
CA THR A 976 -30.31 25.66 -8.85
C THR A 976 -30.90 26.53 -7.73
N VAL A 977 -32.22 26.67 -7.65
CA VAL A 977 -32.90 27.65 -6.76
C VAL A 977 -33.48 27.01 -5.48
N PHE A 978 -33.45 25.69 -5.32
CA PHE A 978 -33.84 25.04 -4.06
C PHE A 978 -32.68 24.19 -3.53
N LYS A 979 -31.87 24.81 -2.66
CA LYS A 979 -31.01 24.15 -1.69
C LYS A 979 -31.23 24.83 -0.34
#